data_AF-A0A1X2DV58-F1
#
_entry.id   AF-A0A1X2DV58-F1
#
_cell.length_a   1.000
_cell.length_b   1.000
_cell.length_c   1.000
_cell.angle_alpha   90.00
_cell.angle_beta   90.00
_cell.angle_gamma   90.00
#
_symmetry.space_group_name_H-M   'P 1'
#
loop_
_entity.id
_entity.type
_entity.pdbx_description
1 polymer ?
#
loop_
_entity_poly.entity_id
_entity_poly.type
_entity_poly.pdbx_seq_one_letter_code
_entity_poly.pdbx_strand_id
1 'polypeptide(L)'
;MSFLIAEPDVVAAAAGSLANVRSALSDAAAAAATPTTGLVAAAGDEVSAAISQLFGAYGQQFQALNAEANAFHAEFVRLLNGGAVAYAAAEAASASPMQAVLDAVNAPTQSLLGRPLIGNGADGAAGTGSNPGGNGQPGGILYGNGGAGGQGGPSGGAGGSGGSAGLIGNGGAGGAGGTGAAGGAGGGGGFLYGNGGAGGNGNGAGAGGAGGNAVFFGNGGSGGSGPTGGTAGHAGLVVGNGGSAGAGSGLAGADAGLFGNGGAGGSGTTMAGGAGGNAFFGNGGAGGDGGVAGFTDILTSTSGGSGGNTLVGNGGAGGVGGVNFIGMGSAGGTGGSVGLWGVGGAGGAGHAGTTVAAVGMDAGSGGRGGNGGLLYGGGGAGGAGGTGGDTSLLATSAGAGANGGAGGNASLIGNGGAGGAGGAGGAAGTLANAGGAGGAGGAGGASGLWYGDGGSGGAGGNGGSAAGAGNAGIGGAGGNGANASFIGHGGAGGAGGNGGASTLSLLAGNAGTGGAGGHGGAGGALYGDGGIGGAGGVGGKSADLPAGTGGAGGNGGSAQFIGNGGTGGAGGTGGASTVTFTGDAGAGGAAGNGGNAGVFYGNGGAGGAGGAGGATSASLSGKGGAGANGGTGGNATIFGNGGAGGAGGAGGTGPTPGANGIGGNGGTGGVFGKGGTVGPPGAAAVGFPSLADSISAAGPYQDLITNTITNLQTIGSGVLANPAPFLEQFLANQFGYGQLTLTALTSATRDFAIGLAGIPPSLQSALQALAAGNVSGAVSDVLGAVVKVFVSGLNASDLSNILLVGPVGDLFPILSIPGLTSQNLTNVITTLTSTNLAFTITLDPVGGAMNIGLPLALTLDALGSPVTTAMAFADSTTTFIHDLQAGNLVGAATALIDAPANIVNGFLNGEGTIPLALPTSTTGGIPVTVDIPVGGILSPLRPLTATIDAKPPIGTHTLTLGGTPAGGIVPALLSYAPEQLAKAIGA
;
A
#
# COMPACT_ATOMS: atom_id res chain seq x y z
N MET A 1 -32.85 -48.60 11.08
CA MET A 1 -32.46 -48.82 9.67
C MET A 1 -31.67 -47.60 9.23
N SER A 2 -30.63 -47.76 8.42
CA SER A 2 -29.86 -46.64 7.88
C SER A 2 -30.59 -46.01 6.70
N PHE A 3 -30.71 -44.69 6.68
CA PHE A 3 -31.02 -43.97 5.45
C PHE A 3 -29.80 -44.03 4.55
N LEU A 4 -29.96 -44.56 3.33
CA LEU A 4 -29.03 -44.29 2.23
C LEU A 4 -29.61 -43.12 1.44
N ILE A 5 -28.75 -42.15 1.12
CA ILE A 5 -29.02 -41.11 0.13
C ILE A 5 -28.27 -41.54 -1.13
N ALA A 6 -28.93 -41.50 -2.27
CA ALA A 6 -28.33 -41.75 -3.58
C ALA A 6 -28.90 -40.73 -4.57
N GLU A 7 -28.06 -39.88 -5.13
CA GLU A 7 -28.46 -38.91 -6.16
C GLU A 7 -28.58 -39.62 -7.52
N PRO A 8 -29.79 -39.72 -8.12
CA PRO A 8 -29.98 -40.47 -9.37
C PRO A 8 -29.19 -39.87 -10.54
N ASP A 9 -29.08 -38.54 -10.59
CA ASP A 9 -28.40 -37.80 -11.65
C ASP A 9 -26.89 -38.07 -11.69
N VAL A 10 -26.24 -38.20 -10.53
CA VAL A 10 -24.80 -38.52 -10.44
C VAL A 10 -24.54 -39.94 -10.96
N VAL A 11 -25.44 -40.89 -10.68
CA VAL A 11 -25.38 -42.27 -11.17
C VAL A 11 -25.61 -42.33 -12.69
N ALA A 12 -26.59 -41.58 -13.21
CA ALA A 12 -26.86 -41.50 -14.65
C ALA A 12 -25.71 -40.82 -15.42
N ALA A 13 -25.15 -39.72 -14.88
CA ALA A 13 -24.00 -39.04 -15.45
C ALA A 13 -22.77 -39.96 -15.53
N ALA A 14 -22.46 -40.68 -14.45
CA ALA A 14 -21.37 -41.66 -14.43
C ALA A 14 -21.55 -42.76 -15.48
N ALA A 15 -22.78 -43.27 -15.65
CA ALA A 15 -23.11 -44.25 -16.68
C ALA A 15 -22.89 -43.70 -18.11
N GLY A 16 -23.25 -42.44 -18.36
CA GLY A 16 -23.00 -41.74 -19.62
C GLY A 16 -21.51 -41.51 -19.91
N SER A 17 -20.73 -41.07 -18.92
CA SER A 17 -19.27 -40.95 -19.04
C SER A 17 -18.62 -42.30 -19.40
N LEU A 18 -19.08 -43.39 -18.76
CA LEU A 18 -18.56 -44.73 -19.02
C LEU A 18 -18.84 -45.20 -20.46
N ALA A 19 -20.01 -44.86 -21.02
CA ALA A 19 -20.35 -45.16 -22.41
C ALA A 19 -19.45 -44.38 -23.40
N ASN A 20 -19.26 -43.07 -23.16
CA ASN A 20 -18.45 -42.21 -24.03
C ASN A 20 -16.98 -42.66 -24.11
N VAL A 21 -16.38 -43.02 -22.96
CA VAL A 21 -15.00 -43.56 -22.91
C VAL A 21 -14.87 -44.85 -23.74
N ARG A 22 -15.90 -45.72 -23.74
CA ARG A 22 -15.87 -46.96 -24.51
C ARG A 22 -16.07 -46.74 -26.02
N SER A 23 -16.88 -45.75 -26.43
CA SER A 23 -16.99 -45.35 -27.85
C SER A 23 -15.61 -44.95 -28.40
N ALA A 24 -14.93 -44.02 -27.72
CA ALA A 24 -13.61 -43.55 -28.13
C ALA A 24 -12.57 -44.68 -28.26
N LEU A 25 -12.60 -45.68 -27.36
CA LEU A 25 -11.75 -46.89 -27.48
C LEU A 25 -12.11 -47.74 -28.70
N SER A 26 -13.40 -47.88 -29.03
CA SER A 26 -13.87 -48.65 -30.18
C SER A 26 -13.51 -47.96 -31.50
N ASP A 27 -13.66 -46.64 -31.57
CA ASP A 27 -13.33 -45.82 -32.74
C ASP A 27 -11.81 -45.81 -33.00
N ALA A 28 -11.00 -45.68 -31.94
CA ALA A 28 -9.54 -45.78 -32.04
C ALA A 28 -9.06 -47.17 -32.49
N ALA A 29 -9.68 -48.25 -31.99
CA ALA A 29 -9.36 -49.60 -32.42
C ALA A 29 -9.74 -49.85 -33.89
N ALA A 30 -10.88 -49.32 -34.35
CA ALA A 30 -11.31 -49.39 -35.75
C ALA A 30 -10.35 -48.62 -36.68
N ALA A 31 -9.93 -47.41 -36.29
CA ALA A 31 -8.95 -46.63 -37.06
C ALA A 31 -7.58 -47.32 -37.16
N ALA A 32 -7.16 -48.04 -36.11
CA ALA A 32 -5.92 -48.80 -36.08
C ALA A 32 -5.97 -50.13 -36.88
N ALA A 33 -7.16 -50.61 -37.28
CA ALA A 33 -7.31 -51.88 -37.99
C ALA A 33 -6.60 -51.87 -39.34
N THR A 34 -7.01 -50.99 -40.26
CA THR A 34 -6.49 -50.93 -41.64
C THR A 34 -4.96 -50.86 -41.74
N PRO A 35 -4.24 -49.95 -41.03
CA PRO A 35 -2.78 -49.88 -41.13
C PRO A 35 -2.04 -51.05 -40.47
N THR A 36 -2.67 -51.80 -39.55
CA THR A 36 -2.04 -52.98 -38.93
C THR A 36 -2.33 -54.27 -39.70
N THR A 37 -3.52 -54.41 -40.29
CA THR A 37 -3.88 -55.60 -41.09
C THR A 37 -3.51 -55.51 -42.57
N GLY A 38 -3.28 -54.30 -43.09
CA GLY A 38 -3.18 -54.01 -44.53
C GLY A 38 -1.79 -53.59 -45.05
N LEU A 39 -0.71 -54.00 -44.37
CA LEU A 39 0.65 -53.72 -44.82
C LEU A 39 0.95 -54.40 -46.17
N VAL A 40 1.74 -53.71 -47.02
CA VAL A 40 2.13 -54.16 -48.36
C VAL A 40 3.66 -54.24 -48.45
N ALA A 41 4.17 -55.20 -49.24
CA ALA A 41 5.60 -55.40 -49.45
C ALA A 41 6.28 -54.12 -50.00
N ALA A 42 7.32 -53.64 -49.31
CA ALA A 42 7.99 -52.37 -49.64
C ALA A 42 8.91 -52.46 -50.87
N ALA A 43 9.41 -53.66 -51.18
CA ALA A 43 10.04 -54.02 -52.44
C ALA A 43 9.41 -55.32 -52.96
N GLY A 44 9.61 -55.62 -54.25
CA GLY A 44 9.01 -56.77 -54.94
C GLY A 44 9.65 -58.13 -54.64
N ASP A 45 10.19 -58.32 -53.43
CA ASP A 45 10.86 -59.53 -52.96
C ASP A 45 9.96 -60.35 -52.01
N GLU A 46 10.23 -61.66 -51.90
CA GLU A 46 9.40 -62.56 -51.08
C GLU A 46 9.53 -62.33 -49.57
N VAL A 47 10.62 -61.72 -49.08
CA VAL A 47 10.83 -61.45 -47.65
C VAL A 47 9.95 -60.29 -47.20
N SER A 48 9.92 -59.20 -47.98
CA SER A 48 8.99 -58.08 -47.80
C SER A 48 7.53 -58.56 -47.76
N ALA A 49 7.15 -59.48 -48.65
CA ALA A 49 5.79 -60.02 -48.69
C ALA A 49 5.43 -60.90 -47.48
N ALA A 50 6.36 -61.77 -47.04
CA ALA A 50 6.14 -62.66 -45.90
C ALA A 50 5.96 -61.89 -44.57
N ILE A 51 6.74 -60.82 -44.36
CA ILE A 51 6.65 -59.98 -43.17
C ILE A 51 5.31 -59.25 -43.11
N SER A 52 4.82 -58.71 -44.23
CA SER A 52 3.51 -58.03 -44.30
C SER A 52 2.35 -58.94 -43.89
N GLN A 53 2.35 -60.22 -44.30
CA GLN A 53 1.30 -61.17 -43.92
C GLN A 53 1.27 -61.49 -42.42
N LEU A 54 2.42 -61.54 -41.75
CA LEU A 54 2.50 -61.86 -40.32
C LEU A 54 1.84 -60.79 -39.45
N PHE A 55 2.13 -59.51 -39.72
CA PHE A 55 1.43 -58.40 -39.06
C PHE A 55 -0.05 -58.37 -39.43
N GLY A 56 -0.38 -58.68 -40.69
CA GLY A 56 -1.74 -58.87 -41.20
C GLY A 56 -2.61 -59.76 -40.31
N ALA A 57 -2.11 -60.94 -39.97
CA ALA A 57 -2.81 -61.92 -39.14
C ALA A 57 -2.96 -61.47 -37.67
N TYR A 58 -1.94 -60.84 -37.09
CA TYR A 58 -1.95 -60.43 -35.69
C TYR A 58 -2.97 -59.31 -35.40
N GLY A 59 -3.09 -58.35 -36.34
CA GLY A 59 -4.08 -57.27 -36.25
C GLY A 59 -5.52 -57.76 -36.19
N GLN A 60 -5.86 -58.85 -36.88
CA GLN A 60 -7.23 -59.39 -36.88
C GLN A 60 -7.62 -60.03 -35.53
N GLN A 61 -6.69 -60.68 -34.84
CA GLN A 61 -6.96 -61.31 -33.53
C GLN A 61 -7.29 -60.27 -32.45
N PHE A 62 -6.60 -59.12 -32.48
CA PHE A 62 -6.86 -58.02 -31.55
C PHE A 62 -8.29 -57.45 -31.68
N GLN A 63 -8.80 -57.31 -32.91
CA GLN A 63 -10.15 -56.77 -33.15
C GLN A 63 -11.25 -57.70 -32.63
N ALA A 64 -11.07 -59.02 -32.72
CA ALA A 64 -12.03 -60.00 -32.21
C ALA A 64 -12.22 -59.88 -30.68
N LEU A 65 -11.12 -59.79 -29.92
CA LEU A 65 -11.16 -59.65 -28.47
C LEU A 65 -11.80 -58.31 -28.03
N ASN A 66 -11.55 -57.23 -28.77
CA ASN A 66 -12.11 -55.92 -28.44
C ASN A 66 -13.64 -55.85 -28.65
N ALA A 67 -14.19 -56.67 -29.57
CA ALA A 67 -15.63 -56.78 -29.79
C ALA A 67 -16.35 -57.49 -28.62
N GLU A 68 -15.75 -58.51 -28.02
CA GLU A 68 -16.33 -59.21 -26.86
C GLU A 68 -16.38 -58.28 -25.63
N ALA A 69 -15.32 -57.50 -25.40
CA ALA A 69 -15.28 -56.49 -24.34
C ALA A 69 -16.32 -55.36 -24.51
N ASN A 70 -16.73 -55.03 -25.75
CA ASN A 70 -17.81 -54.06 -26.00
C ASN A 70 -19.17 -54.56 -25.47
N ALA A 71 -19.47 -55.86 -25.62
CA ALA A 71 -20.77 -56.42 -25.24
C ALA A 71 -20.99 -56.40 -23.73
N PHE A 72 -19.99 -56.76 -22.94
CA PHE A 72 -20.05 -56.72 -21.46
C PHE A 72 -20.29 -55.29 -20.94
N HIS A 73 -19.57 -54.32 -21.49
CA HIS A 73 -19.63 -52.92 -21.04
C HIS A 73 -21.01 -52.29 -21.24
N ALA A 74 -21.67 -52.60 -22.37
CA ALA A 74 -23.01 -52.12 -22.66
C ALA A 74 -24.06 -52.60 -21.64
N GLU A 75 -23.99 -53.87 -21.22
CA GLU A 75 -24.93 -54.46 -20.27
C GLU A 75 -24.74 -53.89 -18.85
N PHE A 76 -23.50 -53.63 -18.43
CA PHE A 76 -23.22 -52.96 -17.16
C PHE A 76 -23.82 -51.55 -17.10
N VAL A 77 -23.62 -50.74 -18.16
CA VAL A 77 -24.20 -49.39 -18.27
C VAL A 77 -25.74 -49.45 -18.30
N ARG A 78 -26.32 -50.47 -18.94
CA ARG A 78 -27.79 -50.68 -18.97
C ARG A 78 -28.35 -50.94 -17.56
N LEU A 79 -27.69 -51.77 -16.77
CA LEU A 79 -28.10 -52.07 -15.39
C LEU A 79 -28.02 -50.85 -14.46
N LEU A 80 -26.95 -50.06 -14.59
CA LEU A 80 -26.72 -48.88 -13.76
C LEU A 80 -27.80 -47.79 -13.96
N ASN A 81 -28.18 -47.54 -15.22
CA ASN A 81 -29.29 -46.63 -15.54
C ASN A 81 -30.64 -47.12 -14.99
N GLY A 82 -30.90 -48.43 -15.02
CA GLY A 82 -32.12 -49.02 -14.46
C GLY A 82 -32.30 -48.77 -12.96
N GLY A 83 -31.20 -48.68 -12.21
CA GLY A 83 -31.21 -48.36 -10.78
C GLY A 83 -31.65 -46.92 -10.49
N ALA A 84 -31.15 -45.94 -11.26
CA ALA A 84 -31.47 -44.52 -11.07
C ALA A 84 -32.98 -44.22 -11.27
N VAL A 85 -33.57 -44.80 -12.32
CA VAL A 85 -35.01 -44.63 -12.64
C VAL A 85 -35.91 -45.17 -11.52
N ALA A 86 -35.51 -46.25 -10.85
CA ALA A 86 -36.31 -46.85 -9.77
C ALA A 86 -36.41 -45.95 -8.52
N TYR A 87 -35.35 -45.19 -8.19
CA TYR A 87 -35.39 -44.23 -7.08
C TYR A 87 -36.26 -43.01 -7.40
N ALA A 88 -36.08 -42.39 -8.57
CA ALA A 88 -36.89 -41.23 -8.98
C ALA A 88 -38.41 -41.56 -9.02
N ALA A 89 -38.77 -42.78 -9.43
CA ALA A 89 -40.16 -43.24 -9.40
C ALA A 89 -40.77 -43.32 -7.99
N ALA A 90 -39.97 -43.65 -6.96
CA ALA A 90 -40.43 -43.73 -5.58
C ALA A 90 -40.72 -42.36 -4.96
N GLU A 91 -39.92 -41.34 -5.32
CA GLU A 91 -40.14 -39.95 -4.91
C GLU A 91 -41.40 -39.37 -5.57
N ALA A 92 -41.58 -39.57 -6.88
CA ALA A 92 -42.79 -39.14 -7.59
C ALA A 92 -44.08 -39.78 -7.03
N ALA A 93 -44.04 -41.07 -6.69
CA ALA A 93 -45.15 -41.76 -6.03
C ALA A 93 -45.47 -41.16 -4.64
N SER A 94 -44.46 -40.68 -3.92
CA SER A 94 -44.60 -40.09 -2.58
C SER A 94 -45.18 -38.67 -2.61
N ALA A 95 -44.89 -37.88 -3.65
CA ALA A 95 -45.43 -36.53 -3.82
C ALA A 95 -46.90 -36.51 -4.30
N SER A 96 -47.29 -37.50 -5.10
CA SER A 96 -48.59 -37.55 -5.80
C SER A 96 -49.84 -37.30 -4.93
N PRO A 97 -49.97 -37.84 -3.70
CA PRO A 97 -51.16 -37.60 -2.86
C PRO A 97 -51.33 -36.14 -2.40
N MET A 98 -50.22 -35.40 -2.23
CA MET A 98 -50.28 -33.99 -1.81
C MET A 98 -50.71 -33.07 -2.96
N GLN A 99 -50.28 -33.39 -4.18
CA GLN A 99 -50.68 -32.63 -5.38
C GLN A 99 -52.20 -32.67 -5.58
N ALA A 100 -52.82 -33.85 -5.44
CA ALA A 100 -54.28 -34.00 -5.58
C ALA A 100 -55.08 -33.16 -4.57
N VAL A 101 -54.55 -32.93 -3.36
CA VAL A 101 -55.17 -32.05 -2.36
C VAL A 101 -55.02 -30.57 -2.73
N LEU A 102 -53.83 -30.17 -3.23
CA LEU A 102 -53.61 -28.81 -3.73
C LEU A 102 -54.50 -28.50 -4.94
N ASP A 103 -54.64 -29.44 -5.87
CA ASP A 103 -55.51 -29.30 -7.04
C ASP A 103 -56.97 -29.14 -6.64
N ALA A 104 -57.45 -29.92 -5.67
CA ALA A 104 -58.81 -29.81 -5.13
C ALA A 104 -59.08 -28.47 -4.41
N VAL A 105 -58.09 -27.95 -3.65
CA VAL A 105 -58.17 -26.63 -2.99
C VAL A 105 -58.14 -25.49 -4.01
N ASN A 106 -57.39 -25.65 -5.11
CA ASN A 106 -57.22 -24.62 -6.13
C ASN A 106 -58.31 -24.62 -7.20
N ALA A 107 -58.97 -25.75 -7.48
CA ALA A 107 -59.95 -25.87 -8.55
C ALA A 107 -61.04 -24.78 -8.56
N PRO A 108 -61.62 -24.34 -7.42
CA PRO A 108 -62.60 -23.25 -7.41
C PRO A 108 -62.03 -21.92 -7.91
N THR A 109 -60.84 -21.50 -7.47
CA THR A 109 -60.26 -20.22 -7.90
C THR A 109 -59.63 -20.30 -9.29
N GLN A 110 -59.07 -21.46 -9.68
CA GLN A 110 -58.62 -21.68 -11.04
C GLN A 110 -59.80 -21.55 -12.03
N SER A 111 -60.96 -22.13 -11.70
CA SER A 111 -62.16 -22.04 -12.53
C SER A 111 -62.85 -20.67 -12.52
N LEU A 112 -62.74 -19.89 -11.45
CA LEU A 112 -63.43 -18.59 -11.31
C LEU A 112 -62.56 -17.37 -11.67
N LEU A 113 -61.24 -17.47 -11.46
CA LEU A 113 -60.29 -16.34 -11.50
C LEU A 113 -59.03 -16.63 -12.32
N GLY A 114 -58.87 -17.84 -12.86
CA GLY A 114 -57.69 -18.25 -13.63
C GLY A 114 -56.38 -18.30 -12.82
N ARG A 115 -56.46 -18.37 -11.49
CA ARG A 115 -55.29 -18.46 -10.58
C ARG A 115 -55.54 -19.42 -9.41
N PRO A 116 -54.49 -20.10 -8.91
CA PRO A 116 -54.60 -20.91 -7.70
C PRO A 116 -54.86 -20.03 -6.47
N LEU A 117 -55.45 -20.62 -5.43
CA LEU A 117 -55.59 -20.00 -4.12
C LEU A 117 -54.26 -20.07 -3.36
N ILE A 118 -53.60 -21.24 -3.44
CA ILE A 118 -52.33 -21.56 -2.77
C ILE A 118 -51.42 -22.31 -3.74
N GLY A 119 -50.17 -21.88 -3.87
CA GLY A 119 -49.16 -22.52 -4.72
C GLY A 119 -48.27 -21.49 -5.41
N ASN A 120 -47.03 -21.87 -5.70
CA ASN A 120 -46.14 -21.02 -6.47
C ASN A 120 -46.61 -20.92 -7.93
N GLY A 121 -46.30 -19.80 -8.59
CA GLY A 121 -46.43 -19.71 -10.04
C GLY A 121 -45.40 -20.60 -10.73
N ALA A 122 -45.77 -21.17 -11.88
CA ALA A 122 -44.84 -21.94 -12.71
C ALA A 122 -43.78 -21.03 -13.34
N ASP A 123 -42.53 -21.49 -13.38
CA ASP A 123 -41.43 -20.78 -14.02
C ASP A 123 -41.61 -20.70 -15.55
N GLY A 124 -41.09 -19.63 -16.13
CA GLY A 124 -41.10 -19.43 -17.58
C GLY A 124 -40.10 -20.35 -18.29
N ALA A 125 -40.53 -21.00 -19.36
CA ALA A 125 -39.64 -21.80 -20.21
C ALA A 125 -38.53 -20.93 -20.82
N ALA A 126 -37.30 -21.45 -20.90
CA ALA A 126 -36.21 -20.76 -21.58
C ALA A 126 -36.48 -20.62 -23.08
N GLY A 127 -36.08 -19.48 -23.65
CA GLY A 127 -36.16 -19.23 -25.09
C GLY A 127 -35.16 -20.07 -25.89
N THR A 128 -35.50 -20.34 -27.15
CA THR A 128 -34.63 -21.08 -28.08
C THR A 128 -34.28 -20.21 -29.29
N GLY A 129 -33.05 -20.29 -29.79
CA GLY A 129 -32.58 -19.40 -30.85
C GLY A 129 -32.65 -17.94 -30.40
N SER A 130 -33.37 -17.10 -31.15
CA SER A 130 -33.60 -15.67 -30.81
C SER A 130 -34.97 -15.41 -30.15
N ASN A 131 -35.72 -16.45 -29.77
CA ASN A 131 -37.02 -16.28 -29.11
C ASN A 131 -36.84 -15.79 -27.66
N PRO A 132 -37.72 -14.91 -27.16
CA PRO A 132 -37.67 -14.50 -25.75
C PRO A 132 -37.96 -15.69 -24.82
N GLY A 133 -37.51 -15.58 -23.57
CA GLY A 133 -37.91 -16.47 -22.50
C GLY A 133 -39.39 -16.26 -22.12
N GLY A 134 -40.06 -17.33 -21.71
CA GLY A 134 -41.43 -17.27 -21.22
C GLY A 134 -41.52 -16.48 -19.91
N ASN A 135 -42.65 -15.82 -19.68
CA ASN A 135 -42.91 -15.16 -18.40
C ASN A 135 -43.25 -16.18 -17.31
N GLY A 136 -42.67 -16.00 -16.13
CA GLY A 136 -43.06 -16.72 -14.93
C GLY A 136 -44.50 -16.37 -14.55
N GLN A 137 -45.27 -17.38 -14.14
CA GLN A 137 -46.69 -17.21 -13.84
C GLN A 137 -46.91 -16.56 -12.46
N PRO A 138 -48.04 -15.88 -12.23
CA PRO A 138 -48.37 -15.34 -10.91
C PRO A 138 -48.51 -16.43 -9.84
N GLY A 139 -48.12 -16.11 -8.61
CA GLY A 139 -48.36 -16.95 -7.45
C GLY A 139 -49.84 -17.02 -7.04
N GLY A 140 -50.15 -18.00 -6.20
CA GLY A 140 -51.47 -18.20 -5.62
C GLY A 140 -51.99 -16.97 -4.88
N ILE A 141 -53.31 -16.76 -4.90
CA ILE A 141 -53.97 -15.54 -4.42
C ILE A 141 -53.67 -15.26 -2.95
N LEU A 142 -53.63 -16.28 -2.09
CA LEU A 142 -53.34 -16.13 -0.66
C LEU A 142 -51.87 -16.42 -0.31
N TYR A 143 -51.32 -17.52 -0.82
CA TYR A 143 -49.96 -17.93 -0.49
C TYR A 143 -49.26 -18.56 -1.70
N GLY A 144 -48.12 -18.01 -2.09
CA GLY A 144 -47.28 -18.54 -3.16
C GLY A 144 -46.36 -17.50 -3.75
N ASN A 145 -45.12 -17.91 -4.00
CA ASN A 145 -44.17 -17.09 -4.77
C ASN A 145 -44.63 -17.01 -6.23
N GLY A 146 -44.27 -15.93 -6.94
CA GLY A 146 -44.36 -15.94 -8.40
C GLY A 146 -43.25 -16.78 -9.03
N GLY A 147 -43.51 -17.36 -10.20
CA GLY A 147 -42.50 -18.14 -10.93
C GLY A 147 -41.39 -17.24 -11.48
N ALA A 148 -40.18 -17.76 -11.61
CA ALA A 148 -39.07 -17.08 -12.27
C ALA A 148 -39.35 -16.89 -13.77
N GLY A 149 -38.82 -15.81 -14.35
CA GLY A 149 -38.84 -15.58 -15.78
C GLY A 149 -37.83 -16.47 -16.51
N GLY A 150 -38.22 -17.03 -17.65
CA GLY A 150 -37.34 -17.86 -18.46
C GLY A 150 -36.17 -17.07 -19.04
N GLN A 151 -35.00 -17.70 -19.15
CA GLN A 151 -33.85 -17.09 -19.81
C GLN A 151 -34.17 -16.83 -21.30
N GLY A 152 -33.69 -15.70 -21.82
CA GLY A 152 -33.82 -15.34 -23.22
C GLY A 152 -33.03 -16.27 -24.15
N GLY A 153 -33.55 -16.51 -25.35
CA GLY A 153 -32.91 -17.39 -26.33
C GLY A 153 -31.46 -16.98 -26.64
N PRO A 154 -30.50 -17.92 -26.68
CA PRO A 154 -29.07 -17.61 -26.72
C PRO A 154 -28.65 -16.62 -27.82
N SER A 155 -29.28 -16.65 -29.00
CA SER A 155 -28.96 -15.76 -30.13
C SER A 155 -29.82 -14.48 -30.17
N GLY A 156 -30.19 -13.93 -29.01
CA GLY A 156 -30.75 -12.58 -28.88
C GLY A 156 -32.22 -12.48 -28.47
N GLY A 157 -32.77 -13.49 -27.78
CA GLY A 157 -34.08 -13.37 -27.14
C GLY A 157 -34.02 -12.57 -25.83
N ALA A 158 -35.02 -11.74 -25.55
CA ALA A 158 -35.14 -11.07 -24.25
C ALA A 158 -35.48 -12.06 -23.12
N GLY A 159 -35.06 -11.78 -21.90
CA GLY A 159 -35.45 -12.55 -20.72
C GLY A 159 -36.93 -12.34 -20.38
N GLY A 160 -37.61 -13.42 -19.98
CA GLY A 160 -39.01 -13.36 -19.55
C GLY A 160 -39.16 -12.64 -18.20
N SER A 161 -40.30 -11.99 -17.96
CA SER A 161 -40.58 -11.37 -16.66
C SER A 161 -40.86 -12.42 -15.58
N GLY A 162 -40.40 -12.18 -14.36
CA GLY A 162 -40.82 -12.95 -13.19
C GLY A 162 -42.28 -12.66 -12.83
N GLY A 163 -42.99 -13.68 -12.35
CA GLY A 163 -44.37 -13.56 -11.91
C GLY A 163 -44.50 -12.85 -10.57
N SER A 164 -45.59 -12.14 -10.35
CA SER A 164 -45.91 -11.52 -9.05
C SER A 164 -46.58 -12.51 -8.10
N ALA A 165 -46.34 -12.38 -6.80
CA ALA A 165 -47.03 -13.13 -5.76
C ALA A 165 -48.49 -12.65 -5.53
N GLY A 166 -49.20 -13.34 -4.61
CA GLY A 166 -50.54 -12.94 -4.16
C GLY A 166 -50.51 -12.07 -2.90
N LEU A 167 -51.18 -12.51 -1.84
CA LEU A 167 -51.17 -11.84 -0.53
C LEU A 167 -49.85 -12.09 0.23
N ILE A 168 -49.36 -13.33 0.23
CA ILE A 168 -48.09 -13.73 0.87
C ILE A 168 -47.24 -14.51 -0.15
N GLY A 169 -45.96 -14.16 -0.28
CA GLY A 169 -45.00 -14.82 -1.16
C GLY A 169 -44.06 -13.82 -1.84
N ASN A 170 -42.88 -14.27 -2.26
CA ASN A 170 -41.91 -13.43 -2.97
C ASN A 170 -42.24 -13.36 -4.47
N GLY A 171 -41.94 -12.22 -5.09
CA GLY A 171 -41.97 -12.12 -6.55
C GLY A 171 -40.88 -12.99 -7.19
N GLY A 172 -41.17 -13.59 -8.34
CA GLY A 172 -40.19 -14.36 -9.10
C GLY A 172 -39.11 -13.46 -9.69
N ALA A 173 -37.87 -13.95 -9.78
CA ALA A 173 -36.80 -13.22 -10.46
C ALA A 173 -37.08 -13.13 -11.97
N GLY A 174 -36.64 -12.06 -12.62
CA GLY A 174 -36.66 -11.93 -14.07
C GLY A 174 -35.56 -12.76 -14.75
N GLY A 175 -35.85 -13.30 -15.93
CA GLY A 175 -34.88 -14.09 -16.69
C GLY A 175 -33.75 -13.22 -17.27
N ALA A 176 -32.55 -13.78 -17.38
CA ALA A 176 -31.43 -13.11 -18.07
C ALA A 176 -31.69 -13.01 -19.59
N GLY A 177 -31.14 -11.99 -20.24
CA GLY A 177 -31.21 -11.81 -21.70
C GLY A 177 -30.21 -12.69 -22.47
N GLY A 178 -30.60 -13.09 -23.68
CA GLY A 178 -29.70 -13.65 -24.70
C GLY A 178 -28.75 -12.59 -25.28
N THR A 179 -27.84 -12.98 -26.18
CA THR A 179 -26.79 -12.06 -26.68
C THR A 179 -27.36 -10.76 -27.29
N GLY A 180 -27.06 -9.62 -26.67
CA GLY A 180 -27.54 -8.30 -27.11
C GLY A 180 -28.95 -7.94 -26.64
N ALA A 181 -29.63 -8.81 -25.89
CA ALA A 181 -31.02 -8.66 -25.50
C ALA A 181 -31.20 -8.33 -24.02
N ALA A 182 -32.31 -7.65 -23.70
CA ALA A 182 -32.60 -7.19 -22.35
C ALA A 182 -32.98 -8.34 -21.40
N GLY A 183 -32.68 -8.18 -20.12
CA GLY A 183 -33.20 -9.03 -19.05
C GLY A 183 -34.66 -8.70 -18.71
N GLY A 184 -35.41 -9.69 -18.24
CA GLY A 184 -36.80 -9.52 -17.84
C GLY A 184 -36.93 -8.83 -16.48
N ALA A 185 -38.03 -8.11 -16.26
CA ALA A 185 -38.32 -7.51 -14.95
C ALA A 185 -38.63 -8.59 -13.89
N GLY A 186 -38.26 -8.32 -12.64
CA GLY A 186 -38.65 -9.12 -11.48
C GLY A 186 -40.11 -8.86 -11.09
N GLY A 187 -40.78 -9.91 -10.60
CA GLY A 187 -42.18 -9.84 -10.20
C GLY A 187 -42.41 -9.14 -8.87
N GLY A 188 -43.63 -8.66 -8.64
CA GLY A 188 -44.01 -8.04 -7.37
C GLY A 188 -44.07 -9.03 -6.21
N GLY A 189 -43.60 -8.60 -5.03
CA GLY A 189 -43.79 -9.30 -3.77
C GLY A 189 -45.25 -9.28 -3.28
N GLY A 190 -45.56 -10.14 -2.31
CA GLY A 190 -46.90 -10.30 -1.78
C GLY A 190 -47.44 -9.02 -1.15
N PHE A 191 -48.74 -8.76 -1.34
CA PHE A 191 -49.39 -7.53 -0.87
C PHE A 191 -49.21 -7.28 0.63
N LEU A 192 -49.28 -8.33 1.45
CA LEU A 192 -49.04 -8.26 2.90
C LEU A 192 -47.58 -8.56 3.24
N TYR A 193 -47.03 -9.67 2.74
CA TYR A 193 -45.66 -10.08 3.06
C TYR A 193 -44.97 -10.76 1.87
N GLY A 194 -43.85 -10.19 1.43
CA GLY A 194 -42.95 -10.82 0.49
C GLY A 194 -42.03 -9.84 -0.20
N ASN A 195 -40.82 -10.29 -0.52
CA ASN A 195 -39.83 -9.50 -1.24
C ASN A 195 -40.23 -9.40 -2.73
N GLY A 196 -39.90 -8.29 -3.38
CA GLY A 196 -39.91 -8.22 -4.83
C GLY A 196 -38.81 -9.09 -5.45
N GLY A 197 -39.06 -9.65 -6.62
CA GLY A 197 -38.07 -10.44 -7.36
C GLY A 197 -36.97 -9.56 -7.94
N ALA A 198 -35.74 -10.06 -8.03
CA ALA A 198 -34.67 -9.35 -8.73
C ALA A 198 -34.96 -9.27 -10.24
N GLY A 199 -34.56 -8.17 -10.88
CA GLY A 199 -34.55 -8.06 -12.34
C GLY A 199 -33.45 -8.91 -12.96
N GLY A 200 -33.72 -9.51 -14.11
CA GLY A 200 -32.74 -10.29 -14.86
C GLY A 200 -31.67 -9.40 -15.49
N ASN A 201 -30.43 -9.90 -15.58
CA ASN A 201 -29.36 -9.17 -16.26
C ASN A 201 -29.60 -9.11 -17.78
N GLY A 202 -29.33 -7.95 -18.36
CA GLY A 202 -29.13 -7.82 -19.80
C GLY A 202 -27.75 -8.35 -20.20
N ASN A 203 -27.60 -8.71 -21.47
CA ASN A 203 -26.38 -9.37 -21.96
C ASN A 203 -25.86 -8.65 -23.22
N GLY A 204 -24.54 -8.38 -23.26
CA GLY A 204 -23.94 -7.51 -24.26
C GLY A 204 -24.56 -6.11 -24.25
N ALA A 205 -25.21 -5.72 -25.35
CA ALA A 205 -25.88 -4.43 -25.51
C ALA A 205 -27.26 -4.32 -24.81
N GLY A 206 -27.78 -5.41 -24.23
CA GLY A 206 -29.14 -5.46 -23.67
C GLY A 206 -29.30 -4.76 -22.32
N ALA A 207 -30.42 -4.06 -22.13
CA ALA A 207 -30.78 -3.42 -20.86
C ALA A 207 -31.00 -4.43 -19.72
N GLY A 208 -30.81 -4.01 -18.48
CA GLY A 208 -31.17 -4.80 -17.30
C GLY A 208 -32.67 -4.74 -17.00
N GLY A 209 -33.22 -5.82 -16.48
CA GLY A 209 -34.60 -5.86 -16.03
C GLY A 209 -34.83 -5.03 -14.78
N ALA A 210 -36.00 -4.40 -14.65
CA ALA A 210 -36.40 -3.72 -13.41
C ALA A 210 -36.50 -4.71 -12.23
N GLY A 211 -36.11 -4.28 -11.04
CA GLY A 211 -36.40 -4.99 -9.80
C GLY A 211 -37.89 -4.88 -9.43
N GLY A 212 -38.46 -5.96 -8.90
CA GLY A 212 -39.84 -6.00 -8.44
C GLY A 212 -40.06 -5.25 -7.14
N ASN A 213 -41.24 -4.67 -6.95
CA ASN A 213 -41.61 -3.97 -5.71
C ASN A 213 -42.14 -4.95 -4.65
N ALA A 214 -41.82 -4.71 -3.38
CA ALA A 214 -42.63 -5.17 -2.25
C ALA A 214 -43.76 -4.15 -1.96
N VAL A 215 -44.69 -4.48 -1.05
CA VAL A 215 -45.88 -3.64 -0.78
C VAL A 215 -45.98 -3.18 0.67
N PHE A 216 -46.17 -4.10 1.63
CA PHE A 216 -46.38 -3.75 3.04
C PHE A 216 -45.23 -4.21 3.95
N PHE A 217 -44.87 -5.50 3.88
CA PHE A 217 -43.63 -6.05 4.44
C PHE A 217 -42.83 -6.77 3.35
N GLY A 218 -41.52 -6.52 3.28
CA GLY A 218 -40.60 -7.17 2.34
C GLY A 218 -39.62 -6.20 1.71
N ASN A 219 -38.48 -6.72 1.25
CA ASN A 219 -37.46 -5.95 0.55
C ASN A 219 -37.84 -5.73 -0.92
N GLY A 220 -37.43 -4.59 -1.47
CA GLY A 220 -37.45 -4.38 -2.92
C GLY A 220 -36.44 -5.27 -3.64
N GLY A 221 -36.79 -5.76 -4.83
CA GLY A 221 -35.88 -6.51 -5.68
C GLY A 221 -34.80 -5.59 -6.28
N SER A 222 -33.58 -6.10 -6.45
CA SER A 222 -32.53 -5.37 -7.16
C SER A 222 -32.84 -5.28 -8.66
N GLY A 223 -32.50 -4.17 -9.30
CA GLY A 223 -32.45 -4.09 -10.77
C GLY A 223 -31.34 -4.98 -11.34
N GLY A 224 -31.58 -5.56 -12.51
CA GLY A 224 -30.58 -6.34 -13.24
C GLY A 224 -29.51 -5.44 -13.88
N SER A 225 -28.30 -5.96 -14.04
CA SER A 225 -27.18 -5.22 -14.64
C SER A 225 -27.25 -5.20 -16.17
N GLY A 226 -26.60 -4.20 -16.79
CA GLY A 226 -26.47 -4.04 -18.24
C GLY A 226 -26.05 -2.61 -18.63
N PRO A 227 -25.78 -2.30 -19.90
CA PRO A 227 -25.39 -0.95 -20.37
C PRO A 227 -26.29 0.22 -19.92
N THR A 228 -27.57 -0.02 -19.67
CA THR A 228 -28.50 0.94 -19.03
C THR A 228 -29.05 0.43 -17.69
N GLY A 229 -28.56 -0.72 -17.22
CA GLY A 229 -29.10 -1.54 -16.13
C GLY A 229 -30.64 -1.59 -16.08
N GLY A 230 -31.17 -1.78 -14.88
CA GLY A 230 -32.60 -1.72 -14.57
C GLY A 230 -32.87 -0.97 -13.28
N THR A 231 -34.08 -0.43 -13.13
CA THR A 231 -34.51 0.30 -11.94
C THR A 231 -34.49 -0.59 -10.70
N ALA A 232 -34.19 0.00 -9.55
CA ALA A 232 -34.47 -0.61 -8.25
C ALA A 232 -35.97 -0.88 -8.06
N GLY A 233 -36.30 -1.98 -7.38
CA GLY A 233 -37.64 -2.22 -6.84
C GLY A 233 -37.82 -1.57 -5.46
N HIS A 234 -39.01 -1.07 -5.18
CA HIS A 234 -39.34 -0.40 -3.91
C HIS A 234 -39.52 -1.39 -2.74
N ALA A 235 -39.17 -0.93 -1.54
CA ALA A 235 -39.41 -1.62 -0.28
C ALA A 235 -40.90 -1.68 0.08
N GLY A 236 -41.27 -2.63 0.95
CA GLY A 236 -42.57 -2.64 1.62
C GLY A 236 -42.67 -1.51 2.64
N LEU A 237 -43.84 -0.84 2.70
CA LEU A 237 -44.08 0.40 3.43
C LEU A 237 -43.62 0.40 4.89
N VAL A 238 -43.78 -0.71 5.62
CA VAL A 238 -43.55 -0.77 7.08
C VAL A 238 -42.17 -1.34 7.41
N VAL A 239 -41.83 -2.51 6.87
CA VAL A 239 -40.48 -3.11 7.04
C VAL A 239 -39.99 -3.63 5.71
N GLY A 240 -38.85 -3.12 5.26
CA GLY A 240 -38.24 -3.51 3.99
C GLY A 240 -37.01 -2.67 3.64
N ASN A 241 -35.96 -3.33 3.17
CA ASN A 241 -34.85 -2.65 2.51
C ASN A 241 -35.26 -2.26 1.09
N GLY A 242 -34.78 -1.12 0.60
CA GLY A 242 -34.92 -0.74 -0.80
C GLY A 242 -34.06 -1.64 -1.70
N GLY A 243 -34.53 -1.93 -2.91
CA GLY A 243 -33.72 -2.63 -3.91
C GLY A 243 -32.56 -1.75 -4.39
N SER A 244 -31.40 -2.34 -4.66
CA SER A 244 -30.33 -1.64 -5.39
C SER A 244 -30.69 -1.51 -6.87
N ALA A 245 -30.28 -0.42 -7.52
CA ALA A 245 -30.41 -0.31 -8.98
C ALA A 245 -29.31 -1.12 -9.68
N GLY A 246 -29.59 -1.54 -10.92
CA GLY A 246 -28.69 -2.41 -11.68
C GLY A 246 -27.41 -1.72 -12.10
N ALA A 247 -26.28 -2.45 -12.08
CA ALA A 247 -24.99 -1.89 -12.50
C ALA A 247 -25.00 -1.51 -13.99
N GLY A 248 -24.39 -0.37 -14.30
CA GLY A 248 -24.39 0.29 -15.60
C GLY A 248 -25.49 1.34 -15.80
N SER A 249 -26.49 1.40 -14.91
CA SER A 249 -27.67 2.25 -15.11
C SER A 249 -27.54 3.73 -14.78
N GLY A 250 -26.69 4.11 -13.82
CA GLY A 250 -26.74 5.43 -13.20
C GLY A 250 -28.05 5.74 -12.45
N LEU A 251 -28.93 4.75 -12.26
CA LEU A 251 -30.24 4.94 -11.63
C LEU A 251 -30.14 4.88 -10.11
N ALA A 252 -30.99 5.65 -9.42
CA ALA A 252 -31.03 5.66 -7.97
C ALA A 252 -31.50 4.32 -7.39
N GLY A 253 -30.90 3.92 -6.27
CA GLY A 253 -31.41 2.84 -5.43
C GLY A 253 -32.74 3.25 -4.80
N ALA A 254 -33.62 2.29 -4.54
CA ALA A 254 -34.92 2.60 -3.96
C ALA A 254 -34.80 2.98 -2.48
N ASP A 255 -35.67 3.87 -2.03
CA ASP A 255 -35.86 4.16 -0.61
C ASP A 255 -36.33 2.89 0.16
N ALA A 256 -36.00 2.86 1.45
CA ALA A 256 -36.49 1.86 2.38
C ALA A 256 -37.97 2.05 2.75
N GLY A 257 -38.54 1.05 3.43
CA GLY A 257 -39.75 1.23 4.22
C GLY A 257 -39.50 2.11 5.45
N LEU A 258 -40.50 2.23 6.32
CA LEU A 258 -40.36 2.93 7.61
C LEU A 258 -39.19 2.36 8.42
N PHE A 259 -39.04 1.03 8.45
CA PHE A 259 -37.87 0.33 8.99
C PHE A 259 -37.13 -0.44 7.88
N GLY A 260 -35.85 -0.14 7.67
CA GLY A 260 -35.02 -0.79 6.67
C GLY A 260 -33.91 0.11 6.13
N ASN A 261 -32.99 -0.48 5.37
CA ASN A 261 -31.89 0.24 4.71
C ASN A 261 -32.27 0.63 3.27
N GLY A 262 -31.82 1.80 2.82
CA GLY A 262 -31.97 2.20 1.42
C GLY A 262 -31.12 1.33 0.48
N GLY A 263 -31.60 1.13 -0.74
CA GLY A 263 -30.88 0.37 -1.76
C GLY A 263 -29.69 1.14 -2.35
N ALA A 264 -28.69 0.44 -2.88
CA ALA A 264 -27.55 1.12 -3.52
C ALA A 264 -27.92 1.70 -4.88
N GLY A 265 -27.38 2.86 -5.23
CA GLY A 265 -27.42 3.41 -6.57
C GLY A 265 -26.62 2.56 -7.55
N GLY A 266 -27.09 2.44 -8.78
CA GLY A 266 -26.37 1.72 -9.83
C GLY A 266 -25.23 2.57 -10.36
N SER A 267 -24.02 2.02 -10.43
CA SER A 267 -22.90 2.70 -11.11
C SER A 267 -23.26 2.93 -12.59
N GLY A 268 -22.82 4.03 -13.19
CA GLY A 268 -23.10 4.36 -14.59
C GLY A 268 -22.15 3.67 -15.58
N THR A 269 -22.59 3.42 -16.81
CA THR A 269 -21.69 3.03 -17.92
C THR A 269 -21.02 4.24 -18.58
N THR A 270 -21.82 5.20 -19.04
CA THR A 270 -21.36 6.46 -19.68
C THR A 270 -21.80 7.72 -18.94
N MET A 271 -22.48 7.56 -17.80
CA MET A 271 -23.15 8.63 -17.07
C MET A 271 -22.80 8.60 -15.58
N ALA A 272 -23.40 9.49 -14.80
CA ALA A 272 -23.20 9.58 -13.36
C ALA A 272 -23.68 8.32 -12.65
N GLY A 273 -23.07 8.02 -11.50
CA GLY A 273 -23.58 6.99 -10.62
C GLY A 273 -24.90 7.41 -9.96
N GLY A 274 -25.81 6.46 -9.78
CA GLY A 274 -27.10 6.74 -9.18
C GLY A 274 -27.00 7.09 -7.69
N ALA A 275 -27.93 7.90 -7.19
CA ALA A 275 -28.03 8.16 -5.76
C ALA A 275 -28.39 6.87 -4.97
N GLY A 276 -27.86 6.73 -3.77
CA GLY A 276 -28.34 5.71 -2.83
C GLY A 276 -29.73 6.07 -2.31
N GLY A 277 -30.58 5.05 -2.11
CA GLY A 277 -31.91 5.23 -1.55
C GLY A 277 -31.86 5.70 -0.10
N ASN A 278 -32.87 6.46 0.32
CA ASN A 278 -32.97 6.98 1.68
C ASN A 278 -33.59 5.94 2.63
N ALA A 279 -33.49 6.19 3.94
CA ALA A 279 -34.17 5.42 4.97
C ALA A 279 -34.88 6.35 5.98
N PHE A 280 -35.75 5.79 6.81
CA PHE A 280 -36.33 6.51 7.95
C PHE A 280 -35.77 5.97 9.27
N PHE A 281 -35.93 4.67 9.52
CA PHE A 281 -35.21 3.92 10.57
C PHE A 281 -34.35 2.81 9.94
N GLY A 282 -33.09 3.13 9.70
CA GLY A 282 -32.08 2.27 9.05
C GLY A 282 -31.01 3.10 8.34
N ASN A 283 -30.10 2.44 7.65
CA ASN A 283 -28.99 3.12 6.96
C ASN A 283 -29.40 3.57 5.55
N GLY A 284 -28.90 4.72 5.11
CA GLY A 284 -29.00 5.13 3.71
C GLY A 284 -28.15 4.23 2.80
N GLY A 285 -28.62 4.00 1.58
CA GLY A 285 -27.91 3.21 0.57
C GLY A 285 -26.65 3.93 0.06
N ALA A 286 -25.65 3.18 -0.40
CA ALA A 286 -24.49 3.78 -1.07
C ALA A 286 -24.89 4.37 -2.44
N GLY A 287 -24.27 5.48 -2.84
CA GLY A 287 -24.32 5.95 -4.22
C GLY A 287 -23.49 5.05 -5.14
N GLY A 288 -23.93 4.89 -6.39
CA GLY A 288 -23.17 4.17 -7.42
C GLY A 288 -22.00 4.99 -7.95
N ASP A 289 -21.06 4.34 -8.63
CA ASP A 289 -19.89 5.00 -9.22
C ASP A 289 -20.19 5.63 -10.58
N GLY A 290 -19.43 6.66 -10.96
CA GLY A 290 -19.51 7.29 -12.27
C GLY A 290 -18.89 6.44 -13.39
N GLY A 291 -19.48 6.51 -14.58
CA GLY A 291 -19.04 5.79 -15.78
C GLY A 291 -17.93 6.48 -16.58
N VAL A 292 -17.72 6.03 -17.82
CA VAL A 292 -16.78 6.60 -18.79
C VAL A 292 -17.57 7.18 -19.96
N ALA A 293 -17.65 8.51 -20.06
CA ALA A 293 -18.47 9.16 -21.09
C ALA A 293 -17.95 8.88 -22.51
N GLY A 294 -18.85 8.54 -23.42
CA GLY A 294 -18.53 8.11 -24.78
C GLY A 294 -18.52 9.24 -25.81
N PHE A 295 -17.98 8.96 -27.00
CA PHE A 295 -17.91 9.89 -28.15
C PHE A 295 -19.24 10.58 -28.52
N THR A 296 -20.37 9.94 -28.23
CA THR A 296 -21.73 10.43 -28.52
C THR A 296 -22.37 11.19 -27.36
N ASP A 297 -21.74 11.23 -26.19
CA ASP A 297 -22.36 11.64 -24.91
C ASP A 297 -21.49 12.68 -24.17
N ILE A 298 -21.19 13.78 -24.86
CA ILE A 298 -20.21 14.81 -24.44
C ILE A 298 -20.73 15.71 -23.30
N LEU A 299 -22.01 15.57 -22.92
CA LEU A 299 -22.70 16.49 -21.99
C LEU A 299 -23.23 15.83 -20.70
N THR A 300 -23.03 14.52 -20.51
CA THR A 300 -23.36 13.85 -19.26
C THR A 300 -22.28 14.07 -18.21
N SER A 301 -22.70 14.30 -16.96
CA SER A 301 -21.78 14.14 -15.83
C SER A 301 -21.45 12.67 -15.66
N THR A 302 -20.20 12.32 -15.37
CA THR A 302 -19.81 11.01 -14.84
C THR A 302 -19.38 11.10 -13.37
N SER A 303 -20.02 11.98 -12.61
CA SER A 303 -19.82 12.06 -11.15
C SER A 303 -20.29 10.80 -10.43
N GLY A 304 -19.70 10.52 -9.27
CA GLY A 304 -20.22 9.49 -8.37
C GLY A 304 -21.56 9.92 -7.77
N GLY A 305 -22.44 8.95 -7.54
CA GLY A 305 -23.76 9.19 -6.96
C GLY A 305 -23.68 9.56 -5.48
N SER A 306 -24.60 10.42 -5.02
CA SER A 306 -24.72 10.75 -3.60
C SER A 306 -25.21 9.56 -2.78
N GLY A 307 -24.64 9.32 -1.61
CA GLY A 307 -25.19 8.37 -0.64
C GLY A 307 -26.55 8.82 -0.10
N GLY A 308 -27.41 7.86 0.21
CA GLY A 308 -28.77 8.11 0.70
C GLY A 308 -28.80 8.68 2.12
N ASN A 309 -29.80 9.52 2.41
CA ASN A 309 -29.99 10.10 3.73
C ASN A 309 -30.78 9.15 4.66
N THR A 310 -30.77 9.42 5.97
CA THR A 310 -31.67 8.74 6.91
C THR A 310 -32.08 9.65 8.07
N LEU A 311 -33.21 9.37 8.74
CA LEU A 311 -33.56 10.07 9.98
C LEU A 311 -32.86 9.44 11.19
N VAL A 312 -32.86 8.11 11.29
CA VAL A 312 -32.23 7.34 12.37
C VAL A 312 -31.47 6.15 11.78
N GLY A 313 -30.15 6.15 11.94
CA GLY A 313 -29.21 5.22 11.31
C GLY A 313 -28.05 5.99 10.68
N ASN A 314 -27.21 5.30 9.90
CA ASN A 314 -26.05 5.92 9.26
C ASN A 314 -26.36 6.36 7.82
N GLY A 315 -25.81 7.51 7.41
CA GLY A 315 -25.89 7.96 6.02
C GLY A 315 -25.09 7.06 5.08
N GLY A 316 -25.57 6.89 3.85
CA GLY A 316 -24.88 6.08 2.84
C GLY A 316 -23.58 6.70 2.36
N ALA A 317 -22.61 5.89 1.93
CA ALA A 317 -21.40 6.41 1.27
C ALA A 317 -21.73 6.99 -0.11
N GLY A 318 -21.03 8.04 -0.53
CA GLY A 318 -21.04 8.50 -1.92
C GLY A 318 -20.19 7.60 -2.81
N GLY A 319 -20.61 7.39 -4.05
CA GLY A 319 -19.88 6.58 -5.02
C GLY A 319 -18.65 7.30 -5.61
N VAL A 320 -17.75 6.55 -6.22
CA VAL A 320 -16.52 7.07 -6.83
C VAL A 320 -16.85 7.82 -8.14
N GLY A 321 -16.10 8.86 -8.47
CA GLY A 321 -16.21 9.52 -9.77
C GLY A 321 -15.75 8.62 -10.93
N GLY A 322 -16.22 8.93 -12.14
CA GLY A 322 -15.79 8.30 -13.40
C GLY A 322 -14.96 9.23 -14.29
N VAL A 323 -14.89 8.96 -15.60
CA VAL A 323 -14.10 9.74 -16.58
C VAL A 323 -15.03 10.45 -17.56
N ASN A 324 -14.71 11.69 -17.95
CA ASN A 324 -15.36 12.39 -19.07
C ASN A 324 -14.70 11.99 -20.41
N PHE A 325 -15.39 12.17 -21.54
CA PHE A 325 -14.93 11.81 -22.88
C PHE A 325 -13.58 12.43 -23.25
N ILE A 326 -13.33 13.67 -22.82
CA ILE A 326 -12.05 14.38 -23.01
C ILE A 326 -10.94 13.91 -22.06
N GLY A 327 -11.20 12.93 -21.19
CA GLY A 327 -10.22 12.33 -20.29
C GLY A 327 -10.12 12.95 -18.89
N MET A 328 -10.82 14.04 -18.61
CA MET A 328 -10.89 14.64 -17.28
C MET A 328 -11.57 13.71 -16.27
N GLY A 329 -11.07 13.67 -15.04
CA GLY A 329 -11.70 12.94 -13.95
C GLY A 329 -12.94 13.66 -13.43
N SER A 330 -14.01 12.92 -13.14
CA SER A 330 -15.24 13.43 -12.55
C SER A 330 -15.24 13.34 -11.03
N ALA A 331 -15.98 14.24 -10.37
CA ALA A 331 -16.03 14.33 -8.91
C ALA A 331 -16.72 13.11 -8.25
N GLY A 332 -16.28 12.77 -7.03
CA GLY A 332 -16.92 11.76 -6.20
C GLY A 332 -18.23 12.26 -5.58
N GLY A 333 -19.15 11.32 -5.33
CA GLY A 333 -20.46 11.63 -4.76
C GLY A 333 -20.39 12.06 -3.30
N THR A 334 -21.33 12.91 -2.86
CA THR A 334 -21.43 13.30 -1.44
C THR A 334 -21.96 12.14 -0.60
N GLY A 335 -21.43 11.97 0.61
CA GLY A 335 -22.03 11.08 1.61
C GLY A 335 -23.40 11.56 2.07
N GLY A 336 -24.30 10.61 2.35
CA GLY A 336 -25.64 10.88 2.84
C GLY A 336 -25.63 11.45 4.26
N SER A 337 -26.56 12.36 4.56
CA SER A 337 -26.69 13.00 5.87
C SER A 337 -27.72 12.29 6.76
N VAL A 338 -27.54 12.42 8.07
CA VAL A 338 -28.45 11.88 9.09
C VAL A 338 -29.27 13.01 9.71
N GLY A 339 -30.58 12.77 9.89
CA GLY A 339 -31.51 13.75 10.41
C GLY A 339 -31.52 13.87 11.94
N LEU A 340 -31.53 12.77 12.69
CA LEU A 340 -31.72 12.78 14.15
C LEU A 340 -30.64 12.02 14.93
N TRP A 341 -30.34 10.77 14.54
CA TRP A 341 -29.44 9.90 15.32
C TRP A 341 -28.64 8.95 14.42
N GLY A 342 -27.31 8.98 14.53
CA GLY A 342 -26.37 8.16 13.74
C GLY A 342 -25.38 8.98 12.90
N VAL A 343 -24.39 8.31 12.30
CA VAL A 343 -23.25 8.99 11.66
C VAL A 343 -23.48 9.30 10.18
N GLY A 344 -23.00 10.45 9.73
CA GLY A 344 -23.01 10.82 8.31
C GLY A 344 -22.16 9.87 7.46
N GLY A 345 -22.59 9.65 6.21
CA GLY A 345 -21.87 8.78 5.28
C GLY A 345 -20.58 9.42 4.75
N ALA A 346 -19.60 8.59 4.36
CA ALA A 346 -18.38 9.07 3.74
C ALA A 346 -18.64 9.61 2.32
N GLY A 347 -17.91 10.65 1.90
CA GLY A 347 -17.87 11.08 0.51
C GLY A 347 -17.04 10.13 -0.36
N GLY A 348 -17.47 9.92 -1.59
CA GLY A 348 -16.76 9.10 -2.56
C GLY A 348 -15.50 9.78 -3.08
N ALA A 349 -14.51 8.99 -3.53
CA ALA A 349 -13.31 9.54 -4.15
C ALA A 349 -13.62 10.14 -5.53
N GLY A 350 -12.93 11.21 -5.91
CA GLY A 350 -12.96 11.71 -7.29
C GLY A 350 -12.02 10.91 -8.19
N HIS A 351 -12.32 10.83 -9.48
CA HIS A 351 -11.56 10.01 -10.42
C HIS A 351 -10.23 10.66 -10.81
N ALA A 352 -9.25 9.83 -11.18
CA ALA A 352 -8.04 10.30 -11.81
C ALA A 352 -8.34 11.03 -13.14
N GLY A 353 -7.51 12.01 -13.48
CA GLY A 353 -7.41 12.50 -14.84
C GLY A 353 -6.62 11.51 -15.70
N THR A 354 -6.93 11.42 -16.98
CA THR A 354 -6.26 10.51 -17.92
C THR A 354 -5.42 11.27 -18.95
N THR A 355 -4.55 10.56 -19.65
CA THR A 355 -3.70 11.12 -20.70
C THR A 355 -4.37 10.95 -22.06
N VAL A 356 -4.91 12.04 -22.63
CA VAL A 356 -5.60 12.02 -23.94
C VAL A 356 -4.76 12.76 -24.97
N ALA A 357 -4.47 12.10 -26.10
CA ALA A 357 -3.55 12.61 -27.14
C ALA A 357 -2.18 13.08 -26.57
N ALA A 358 -1.69 12.39 -25.54
CA ALA A 358 -0.49 12.74 -24.76
C ALA A 358 -0.55 14.08 -24.00
N VAL A 359 -1.72 14.71 -23.85
CA VAL A 359 -2.01 15.79 -22.90
C VAL A 359 -2.57 15.20 -21.61
N GLY A 360 -2.09 15.68 -20.46
CA GLY A 360 -2.59 15.27 -19.15
C GLY A 360 -3.82 16.07 -18.74
N MET A 361 -4.90 15.38 -18.39
CA MET A 361 -6.17 16.03 -18.01
C MET A 361 -6.32 16.14 -16.49
N ASP A 362 -7.00 17.20 -16.02
CA ASP A 362 -7.27 17.39 -14.60
C ASP A 362 -8.15 16.27 -14.02
N ALA A 363 -7.98 16.03 -12.72
CA ALA A 363 -8.74 15.04 -11.98
C ALA A 363 -10.05 15.56 -11.38
N GLY A 364 -10.89 14.64 -10.90
CA GLY A 364 -12.14 14.94 -10.20
C GLY A 364 -11.95 15.11 -8.70
N SER A 365 -12.65 16.08 -8.10
CA SER A 365 -12.60 16.34 -6.66
C SER A 365 -13.28 15.27 -5.82
N GLY A 366 -12.81 15.09 -4.58
CA GLY A 366 -13.45 14.22 -3.61
C GLY A 366 -14.83 14.74 -3.17
N GLY A 367 -15.78 13.83 -3.01
CA GLY A 367 -17.11 14.12 -2.50
C GLY A 367 -17.07 14.54 -1.02
N ARG A 368 -17.97 15.44 -0.61
CA ARG A 368 -18.09 15.83 0.81
C ARG A 368 -18.66 14.69 1.66
N GLY A 369 -18.22 14.57 2.91
CA GLY A 369 -18.88 13.73 3.90
C GLY A 369 -20.28 14.28 4.26
N GLY A 370 -21.21 13.37 4.55
CA GLY A 370 -22.55 13.72 5.03
C GLY A 370 -22.56 14.17 6.49
N ASN A 371 -23.55 14.96 6.88
CA ASN A 371 -23.66 15.44 8.26
C ASN A 371 -24.20 14.35 9.19
N GLY A 372 -23.77 14.36 10.46
CA GLY A 372 -24.29 13.51 11.53
C GLY A 372 -25.63 14.00 12.09
N GLY A 373 -26.34 13.11 12.80
CA GLY A 373 -27.69 13.37 13.30
C GLY A 373 -27.81 14.56 14.25
N LEU A 374 -28.96 15.25 14.20
CA LEU A 374 -29.23 16.46 15.00
C LEU A 374 -28.97 16.26 16.50
N LEU A 375 -29.31 15.11 17.09
CA LEU A 375 -29.15 14.88 18.55
C LEU A 375 -27.84 14.17 18.91
N TYR A 376 -27.44 13.17 18.13
CA TYR A 376 -26.21 12.42 18.34
C TYR A 376 -25.74 11.79 17.03
N GLY A 377 -24.48 12.01 16.67
CA GLY A 377 -23.87 11.42 15.49
C GLY A 377 -22.70 12.26 14.98
N GLY A 378 -21.59 11.59 14.68
CA GLY A 378 -20.47 12.22 13.99
C GLY A 378 -20.75 12.46 12.51
N GLY A 379 -20.07 13.44 11.92
CA GLY A 379 -20.08 13.64 10.47
C GLY A 379 -19.22 12.62 9.74
N GLY A 380 -19.57 12.31 8.49
CA GLY A 380 -18.81 11.38 7.65
C GLY A 380 -17.51 11.99 7.12
N ALA A 381 -16.53 11.15 6.80
CA ALA A 381 -15.28 11.62 6.19
C ALA A 381 -15.51 12.14 4.75
N GLY A 382 -14.71 13.12 4.31
CA GLY A 382 -14.65 13.53 2.91
C GLY A 382 -13.85 12.53 2.07
N GLY A 383 -14.25 12.35 0.81
CA GLY A 383 -13.54 11.49 -0.15
C GLY A 383 -12.23 12.11 -0.64
N ALA A 384 -11.29 11.28 -1.10
CA ALA A 384 -10.05 11.77 -1.69
C ALA A 384 -10.29 12.41 -3.07
N GLY A 385 -9.49 13.41 -3.43
CA GLY A 385 -9.40 13.90 -4.81
C GLY A 385 -8.57 12.97 -5.69
N GLY A 386 -8.92 12.86 -6.98
CA GLY A 386 -8.20 12.01 -7.92
C GLY A 386 -6.84 12.57 -8.33
N THR A 387 -5.98 11.70 -8.86
CA THR A 387 -4.65 12.06 -9.38
C THR A 387 -4.75 12.62 -10.81
N GLY A 388 -4.11 13.75 -11.11
CA GLY A 388 -4.10 14.33 -12.46
C GLY A 388 -3.37 13.45 -13.47
N GLY A 389 -3.77 13.51 -14.74
CA GLY A 389 -3.19 12.69 -15.80
C GLY A 389 -1.81 13.15 -16.25
N ASP A 390 -0.94 12.21 -16.63
CA ASP A 390 0.41 12.49 -17.11
C ASP A 390 0.42 13.13 -18.51
N THR A 391 1.49 13.83 -18.87
CA THR A 391 1.71 14.41 -20.21
C THR A 391 3.01 13.96 -20.85
N SER A 392 3.00 13.85 -22.19
CA SER A 392 4.18 13.64 -23.04
C SER A 392 4.15 14.52 -24.31
N LEU A 393 3.06 15.23 -24.60
CA LEU A 393 2.95 16.11 -25.77
C LEU A 393 3.67 17.45 -25.54
N LEU A 394 4.71 17.73 -26.34
CA LEU A 394 5.59 18.89 -26.20
C LEU A 394 4.81 20.21 -25.94
N ALA A 395 5.24 20.95 -24.91
CA ALA A 395 4.69 22.25 -24.51
C ALA A 395 3.25 22.22 -23.98
N THR A 396 2.84 21.11 -23.37
CA THR A 396 1.59 21.01 -22.58
C THR A 396 1.88 20.69 -21.11
N SER A 397 0.94 21.02 -20.24
CA SER A 397 0.98 20.60 -18.83
C SER A 397 0.43 19.19 -18.65
N ALA A 398 0.85 18.52 -17.58
CA ALA A 398 0.08 17.44 -16.97
C ALA A 398 -1.14 18.01 -16.24
N GLY A 399 -2.10 17.14 -15.96
CA GLY A 399 -3.32 17.50 -15.24
C GLY A 399 -3.05 17.77 -13.77
N ALA A 400 -3.79 18.72 -13.19
CA ALA A 400 -3.81 18.93 -11.76
C ALA A 400 -4.49 17.76 -11.03
N GLY A 401 -3.91 17.39 -9.89
CA GLY A 401 -4.57 16.57 -8.89
C GLY A 401 -5.67 17.37 -8.20
N ALA A 402 -6.77 16.72 -7.87
CA ALA A 402 -7.97 17.42 -7.45
C ALA A 402 -8.07 17.57 -5.92
N ASN A 403 -8.86 18.55 -5.48
CA ASN A 403 -9.07 18.78 -4.06
C ASN A 403 -9.82 17.62 -3.40
N GLY A 404 -9.43 17.28 -2.17
CA GLY A 404 -10.19 16.37 -1.31
C GLY A 404 -11.50 16.98 -0.84
N GLY A 405 -12.49 16.13 -0.59
CA GLY A 405 -13.79 16.55 -0.08
C GLY A 405 -13.72 17.01 1.38
N ALA A 406 -14.52 18.00 1.74
CA ALA A 406 -14.65 18.39 3.15
C ALA A 406 -15.36 17.29 3.97
N GLY A 407 -14.97 17.14 5.23
CA GLY A 407 -15.69 16.29 6.19
C GLY A 407 -17.07 16.86 6.50
N GLY A 408 -18.02 15.97 6.82
CA GLY A 408 -19.36 16.36 7.26
C GLY A 408 -19.36 16.87 8.70
N ASN A 409 -20.34 17.69 9.06
CA ASN A 409 -20.44 18.26 10.41
C ASN A 409 -21.24 17.32 11.33
N ALA A 410 -20.92 17.32 12.63
CA ALA A 410 -21.85 16.88 13.66
C ALA A 410 -22.81 18.03 14.06
N SER A 411 -23.78 17.76 14.96
CA SER A 411 -24.81 18.75 15.32
C SER A 411 -24.91 19.05 16.82
N LEU A 412 -25.60 18.25 17.64
CA LEU A 412 -25.66 18.50 19.09
C LEU A 412 -24.55 17.76 19.86
N ILE A 413 -24.37 16.46 19.57
CA ILE A 413 -23.34 15.58 20.15
C ILE A 413 -22.70 14.77 19.02
N GLY A 414 -21.37 14.70 18.98
CA GLY A 414 -20.62 13.89 18.03
C GLY A 414 -19.42 14.62 17.43
N ASN A 415 -18.51 13.86 16.82
CA ASN A 415 -17.27 14.41 16.27
C ASN A 415 -17.47 14.83 14.80
N GLY A 416 -16.80 15.89 14.38
CA GLY A 416 -16.74 16.28 12.98
C GLY A 416 -16.02 15.24 12.13
N GLY A 417 -16.46 15.06 10.89
CA GLY A 417 -15.83 14.15 9.94
C GLY A 417 -14.46 14.66 9.49
N ALA A 418 -13.52 13.76 9.24
CA ALA A 418 -12.22 14.11 8.66
C ALA A 418 -12.37 14.60 7.21
N GLY A 419 -11.55 15.55 6.79
CA GLY A 419 -11.42 15.95 5.40
C GLY A 419 -10.65 14.91 4.59
N GLY A 420 -11.03 14.72 3.32
CA GLY A 420 -10.36 13.81 2.40
C GLY A 420 -9.02 14.38 1.90
N ALA A 421 -8.09 13.51 1.51
CA ALA A 421 -6.81 13.93 0.95
C ALA A 421 -6.98 14.55 -0.45
N GLY A 422 -6.14 15.51 -0.80
CA GLY A 422 -5.98 15.98 -2.18
C GLY A 422 -5.20 14.98 -3.03
N GLY A 423 -5.56 14.86 -4.30
CA GLY A 423 -4.89 13.98 -5.24
C GLY A 423 -3.58 14.56 -5.75
N ALA A 424 -2.64 13.70 -6.16
CA ALA A 424 -1.37 14.14 -6.73
C ALA A 424 -1.54 14.67 -8.17
N GLY A 425 -0.72 15.65 -8.57
CA GLY A 425 -0.68 16.11 -9.97
C GLY A 425 0.11 15.16 -10.87
N GLY A 426 -0.26 15.11 -12.15
CA GLY A 426 0.36 14.22 -13.13
C GLY A 426 1.80 14.60 -13.49
N ALA A 427 2.58 13.64 -13.93
CA ALA A 427 3.98 13.82 -14.34
C ALA A 427 4.11 14.29 -15.81
N ALA A 428 5.16 15.05 -16.08
CA ALA A 428 5.50 15.57 -17.40
C ALA A 428 6.79 14.94 -17.94
N GLY A 429 6.66 14.08 -18.94
CA GLY A 429 7.73 13.21 -19.44
C GLY A 429 8.64 13.77 -20.54
N THR A 430 8.40 14.99 -21.04
CA THR A 430 9.11 15.55 -22.21
C THR A 430 9.60 16.99 -22.04
N LEU A 431 10.51 17.38 -22.95
CA LEU A 431 11.48 18.48 -22.81
C LEU A 431 10.92 19.90 -22.58
N ALA A 432 9.62 20.13 -22.69
CA ALA A 432 9.00 21.44 -22.44
C ALA A 432 7.68 21.37 -21.65
N ASN A 433 7.46 20.28 -20.90
CA ASN A 433 6.19 19.99 -20.27
C ASN A 433 6.20 20.32 -18.78
N ALA A 434 5.10 20.89 -18.28
CA ALA A 434 4.95 21.27 -16.88
C ALA A 434 4.25 20.17 -16.07
N GLY A 435 4.73 19.88 -14.86
CA GLY A 435 4.10 18.92 -13.95
C GLY A 435 2.83 19.49 -13.32
N GLY A 436 1.82 18.64 -13.11
CA GLY A 436 0.53 19.05 -12.59
C GLY A 436 0.60 19.47 -11.12
N ALA A 437 -0.15 20.50 -10.71
CA ALA A 437 -0.26 20.86 -9.31
C ALA A 437 -0.96 19.75 -8.50
N GLY A 438 -0.55 19.54 -7.25
CA GLY A 438 -1.25 18.67 -6.31
C GLY A 438 -2.49 19.36 -5.74
N GLY A 439 -3.57 18.61 -5.55
CA GLY A 439 -4.83 19.12 -5.02
C GLY A 439 -4.76 19.42 -3.53
N ALA A 440 -5.55 20.38 -3.06
CA ALA A 440 -5.63 20.70 -1.64
C ALA A 440 -6.39 19.62 -0.85
N GLY A 441 -5.99 19.37 0.39
CA GLY A 441 -6.75 18.54 1.33
C GLY A 441 -8.06 19.21 1.74
N GLY A 442 -9.11 18.41 1.89
CA GLY A 442 -10.41 18.88 2.37
C GLY A 442 -10.33 19.35 3.83
N ALA A 443 -11.10 20.38 4.19
CA ALA A 443 -11.25 20.77 5.59
C ALA A 443 -12.01 19.70 6.39
N GLY A 444 -11.72 19.59 7.69
CA GLY A 444 -12.57 18.81 8.60
C GLY A 444 -13.94 19.46 8.80
N GLY A 445 -14.93 18.66 9.20
CA GLY A 445 -16.26 19.15 9.58
C GLY A 445 -16.34 19.59 11.05
N ALA A 446 -17.29 20.45 11.38
CA ALA A 446 -17.48 20.95 12.75
C ALA A 446 -17.95 19.87 13.74
N SER A 447 -17.63 20.06 15.03
CA SER A 447 -18.10 19.21 16.12
C SER A 447 -19.59 19.40 16.44
N GLY A 448 -20.12 18.54 17.30
CA GLY A 448 -21.36 18.79 18.02
C GLY A 448 -21.26 20.03 18.93
N LEU A 449 -22.39 20.73 19.10
CA LEU A 449 -22.51 21.96 19.89
C LEU A 449 -22.20 21.76 21.37
N TRP A 450 -22.61 20.65 21.98
CA TRP A 450 -22.40 20.39 23.41
C TRP A 450 -21.17 19.53 23.68
N TYR A 451 -21.00 18.45 22.91
CA TYR A 451 -19.92 17.50 23.11
C TYR A 451 -19.45 16.92 21.77
N GLY A 452 -18.14 16.93 21.54
CA GLY A 452 -17.46 16.23 20.46
C GLY A 452 -16.30 17.02 19.90
N ASP A 453 -15.41 16.31 19.20
CA ASP A 453 -14.18 16.87 18.65
C ASP A 453 -14.41 17.46 17.25
N GLY A 454 -13.60 18.44 16.86
CA GLY A 454 -13.56 18.93 15.49
C GLY A 454 -12.91 17.90 14.56
N GLY A 455 -13.43 17.77 13.33
CA GLY A 455 -12.83 16.89 12.33
C GLY A 455 -11.43 17.35 11.93
N SER A 456 -10.51 16.40 11.69
CA SER A 456 -9.19 16.72 11.14
C SER A 456 -9.27 17.13 9.67
N GLY A 457 -8.36 17.97 9.20
CA GLY A 457 -8.19 18.26 7.78
C GLY A 457 -7.42 17.16 7.05
N GLY A 458 -7.74 16.95 5.78
CA GLY A 458 -7.05 16.00 4.92
C GLY A 458 -5.67 16.50 4.47
N ALA A 459 -4.77 15.59 4.11
CA ALA A 459 -3.47 15.97 3.55
C ALA A 459 -3.60 16.56 2.14
N GLY A 460 -2.71 17.46 1.75
CA GLY A 460 -2.56 17.94 0.38
C GLY A 460 -1.85 16.91 -0.50
N GLY A 461 -2.21 16.87 -1.79
CA GLY A 461 -1.59 15.98 -2.78
C GLY A 461 -0.22 16.47 -3.23
N ASN A 462 0.66 15.55 -3.64
CA ASN A 462 1.97 15.92 -4.17
C ASN A 462 1.84 16.57 -5.56
N GLY A 463 2.69 17.54 -5.86
CA GLY A 463 2.85 18.05 -7.23
C GLY A 463 3.59 17.06 -8.13
N GLY A 464 3.22 17.00 -9.39
CA GLY A 464 3.81 16.11 -10.39
C GLY A 464 5.18 16.59 -10.87
N SER A 465 6.07 15.65 -11.18
CA SER A 465 7.43 15.93 -11.66
C SER A 465 7.45 16.41 -13.12
N ALA A 466 8.53 17.09 -13.53
CA ALA A 466 8.77 17.54 -14.90
C ALA A 466 10.18 17.15 -15.39
N ALA A 467 10.25 16.56 -16.59
CA ALA A 467 11.48 16.10 -17.23
C ALA A 467 12.01 17.08 -18.31
N GLY A 468 11.76 18.38 -18.15
CA GLY A 468 12.11 19.40 -19.15
C GLY A 468 11.84 20.82 -18.67
N ALA A 469 11.71 21.75 -19.62
CA ALA A 469 11.68 23.20 -19.39
C ALA A 469 10.38 23.74 -18.79
N GLY A 470 9.36 22.89 -18.63
CA GLY A 470 8.18 23.25 -17.85
C GLY A 470 8.45 23.09 -16.36
N ASN A 471 7.85 23.97 -15.56
CA ASN A 471 7.98 23.88 -14.11
C ASN A 471 7.31 22.60 -13.59
N ALA A 472 7.91 21.96 -12.59
CA ALA A 472 7.26 20.86 -11.87
C ALA A 472 6.15 21.42 -10.96
N GLY A 473 5.14 20.59 -10.71
CA GLY A 473 3.91 21.01 -10.03
C GLY A 473 4.13 21.36 -8.57
N ILE A 474 3.42 22.38 -8.08
CA ILE A 474 3.38 22.70 -6.65
C ILE A 474 2.64 21.61 -5.86
N GLY A 475 3.04 21.36 -4.62
CA GLY A 475 2.29 20.54 -3.69
C GLY A 475 1.03 21.25 -3.20
N GLY A 476 -0.06 20.51 -3.06
CA GLY A 476 -1.33 21.03 -2.55
C GLY A 476 -1.28 21.37 -1.07
N ALA A 477 -2.02 22.38 -0.64
CA ALA A 477 -2.13 22.72 0.78
C ALA A 477 -2.90 21.63 1.56
N GLY A 478 -2.51 21.39 2.81
CA GLY A 478 -3.28 20.57 3.75
C GLY A 478 -4.57 21.28 4.18
N GLY A 479 -5.63 20.53 4.38
CA GLY A 479 -6.91 21.05 4.85
C GLY A 479 -6.84 21.49 6.31
N ASN A 480 -7.60 22.53 6.67
CA ASN A 480 -7.71 22.96 8.06
C ASN A 480 -8.52 21.94 8.88
N GLY A 481 -8.10 21.69 10.11
CA GLY A 481 -8.93 21.04 11.12
C GLY A 481 -10.02 21.99 11.62
N ALA A 482 -11.16 21.43 11.98
CA ALA A 482 -12.32 22.20 12.43
C ALA A 482 -12.30 22.50 13.93
N ASN A 483 -13.00 23.56 14.32
CA ASN A 483 -13.18 23.92 15.72
C ASN A 483 -14.12 22.94 16.43
N ALA A 484 -13.86 22.68 17.72
CA ALA A 484 -14.86 22.16 18.64
C ALA A 484 -15.71 23.30 19.23
N SER A 485 -16.93 22.98 19.66
CA SER A 485 -17.91 24.00 20.07
C SER A 485 -17.90 24.30 21.57
N PHE A 486 -18.40 23.41 22.45
CA PHE A 486 -18.49 23.65 23.90
C PHE A 486 -17.58 22.73 24.72
N ILE A 487 -17.70 21.41 24.56
CA ILE A 487 -16.77 20.41 25.13
C ILE A 487 -16.22 19.55 23.98
N GLY A 488 -14.89 19.47 23.88
CA GLY A 488 -14.21 18.63 22.88
C GLY A 488 -12.98 19.32 22.28
N HIS A 489 -12.12 18.52 21.66
CA HIS A 489 -10.82 18.95 21.17
C HIS A 489 -10.91 19.47 19.73
N GLY A 490 -10.12 20.48 19.40
CA GLY A 490 -10.03 21.00 18.04
C GLY A 490 -9.40 19.97 17.09
N GLY A 491 -9.89 19.92 15.84
CA GLY A 491 -9.39 19.00 14.83
C GLY A 491 -7.95 19.33 14.40
N ALA A 492 -7.15 18.30 14.13
CA ALA A 492 -5.79 18.46 13.59
C ALA A 492 -5.81 19.03 12.16
N GLY A 493 -4.88 19.92 11.83
CA GLY A 493 -4.63 20.34 10.46
C GLY A 493 -3.93 19.25 9.63
N GLY A 494 -4.31 19.10 8.37
CA GLY A 494 -3.69 18.14 7.46
C GLY A 494 -2.30 18.60 6.99
N ALA A 495 -1.41 17.66 6.69
CA ALA A 495 -0.09 17.98 6.13
C ALA A 495 -0.20 18.54 4.71
N GLY A 496 0.71 19.44 4.32
CA GLY A 496 0.87 19.89 2.94
C GLY A 496 1.55 18.84 2.07
N GLY A 497 1.16 18.74 0.81
CA GLY A 497 1.75 17.84 -0.18
C GLY A 497 3.13 18.32 -0.62
N ASN A 498 3.98 17.39 -1.07
CA ASN A 498 5.34 17.73 -1.53
C ASN A 498 5.31 18.35 -2.93
N GLY A 499 6.28 19.20 -3.26
CA GLY A 499 6.46 19.73 -4.60
C GLY A 499 7.09 18.71 -5.56
N GLY A 500 6.70 18.78 -6.83
CA GLY A 500 7.21 17.91 -7.89
C GLY A 500 8.67 18.17 -8.24
N ALA A 501 9.39 17.15 -8.68
CA ALA A 501 10.81 17.26 -9.02
C ALA A 501 11.03 17.72 -10.47
N SER A 502 12.05 18.54 -10.73
CA SER A 502 12.55 18.86 -12.07
C SER A 502 13.83 18.05 -12.34
N THR A 503 13.82 17.17 -13.35
CA THR A 503 14.79 16.06 -13.43
C THR A 503 15.82 16.13 -14.55
N LEU A 504 15.67 17.01 -15.56
CA LEU A 504 16.55 17.05 -16.74
C LEU A 504 17.37 18.34 -16.83
N SER A 505 18.61 18.25 -16.35
CA SER A 505 19.71 19.26 -16.34
C SER A 505 19.57 20.48 -17.27
N LEU A 506 20.24 20.50 -18.43
CA LEU A 506 20.50 21.71 -19.24
C LEU A 506 19.27 22.55 -19.63
N LEU A 507 18.10 21.93 -19.70
CA LEU A 507 16.83 22.54 -20.11
C LEU A 507 15.72 22.30 -19.07
N ALA A 508 16.06 22.27 -17.78
CA ALA A 508 15.09 22.15 -16.68
C ALA A 508 14.10 23.34 -16.63
N GLY A 509 12.98 23.15 -15.92
CA GLY A 509 12.14 24.21 -15.36
C GLY A 509 12.37 24.34 -13.84
N ASN A 510 11.67 25.26 -13.18
CA ASN A 510 11.71 25.32 -11.71
C ASN A 510 11.07 24.06 -11.10
N ALA A 511 11.63 23.57 -9.99
CA ALA A 511 10.98 22.51 -9.21
C ALA A 511 9.83 23.08 -8.35
N GLY A 512 8.83 22.26 -8.07
CA GLY A 512 7.59 22.70 -7.41
C GLY A 512 7.80 23.04 -5.94
N THR A 513 7.12 24.07 -5.43
CA THR A 513 7.11 24.36 -3.99
C THR A 513 6.28 23.33 -3.22
N GLY A 514 6.67 23.01 -1.98
CA GLY A 514 5.83 22.24 -1.07
C GLY A 514 4.59 23.02 -0.65
N GLY A 515 3.47 22.33 -0.47
CA GLY A 515 2.21 22.91 -0.03
C GLY A 515 2.23 23.27 1.46
N ALA A 516 1.48 24.31 1.85
CA ALA A 516 1.35 24.68 3.27
C ALA A 516 0.55 23.64 4.06
N GLY A 517 0.90 23.41 5.32
CA GLY A 517 0.12 22.61 6.27
C GLY A 517 -1.12 23.34 6.75
N GLY A 518 -2.23 22.62 6.87
CA GLY A 518 -3.49 23.13 7.38
C GLY A 518 -3.39 23.54 8.85
N HIS A 519 -4.18 24.51 9.26
CA HIS A 519 -4.23 24.97 10.65
C HIS A 519 -5.06 24.00 11.51
N GLY A 520 -4.70 23.85 12.78
CA GLY A 520 -5.51 23.14 13.78
C GLY A 520 -6.69 23.98 14.25
N GLY A 521 -7.82 23.34 14.49
CA GLY A 521 -9.04 24.00 14.96
C GLY A 521 -8.99 24.37 16.45
N ALA A 522 -9.80 25.35 16.87
CA ALA A 522 -9.92 25.73 18.27
C ALA A 522 -10.58 24.63 19.12
N GLY A 523 -10.18 24.54 20.40
CA GLY A 523 -10.82 23.67 21.40
C GLY A 523 -12.15 24.23 21.91
N GLY A 524 -12.95 23.41 22.57
CA GLY A 524 -14.29 23.77 23.05
C GLY A 524 -14.33 24.95 24.03
N ALA A 525 -15.43 25.73 23.97
CA ALA A 525 -15.61 26.97 24.73
C ALA A 525 -15.51 26.80 26.26
N LEU A 526 -15.92 25.65 26.81
CA LEU A 526 -15.79 25.31 28.22
C LEU A 526 -14.55 24.43 28.46
N TYR A 527 -14.41 23.34 27.71
CA TYR A 527 -13.32 22.37 27.86
C TYR A 527 -12.87 21.83 26.51
N GLY A 528 -11.56 21.84 26.28
CA GLY A 528 -10.93 21.08 25.20
C GLY A 528 -9.64 21.71 24.71
N ASP A 529 -8.69 20.87 24.32
CA ASP A 529 -7.43 21.33 23.74
C ASP A 529 -7.64 21.84 22.31
N GLY A 530 -6.81 22.78 21.88
CA GLY A 530 -6.73 23.15 20.47
C GLY A 530 -6.05 22.05 19.63
N GLY A 531 -6.49 21.90 18.38
CA GLY A 531 -5.93 20.92 17.46
C GLY A 531 -4.51 21.27 17.02
N ILE A 532 -3.70 20.25 16.75
CA ILE A 532 -2.34 20.44 16.22
C ILE A 532 -2.38 21.01 14.79
N GLY A 533 -1.42 21.86 14.45
CA GLY A 533 -1.20 22.32 13.08
C GLY A 533 -0.51 21.26 12.22
N GLY A 534 -0.90 21.16 10.95
CA GLY A 534 -0.31 20.23 10.00
C GLY A 534 1.09 20.66 9.56
N ALA A 535 1.96 19.70 9.27
CA ALA A 535 3.30 19.98 8.72
C ALA A 535 3.22 20.53 7.29
N GLY A 536 4.15 21.40 6.91
CA GLY A 536 4.32 21.82 5.51
C GLY A 536 5.00 20.75 4.67
N GLY A 537 4.66 20.68 3.38
CA GLY A 537 5.22 19.71 2.44
C GLY A 537 6.66 20.03 2.03
N VAL A 538 7.42 19.00 1.63
CA VAL A 538 8.81 19.15 1.18
C VAL A 538 8.86 19.80 -0.21
N GLY A 539 9.83 20.69 -0.42
CA GLY A 539 10.10 21.31 -1.72
C GLY A 539 10.63 20.31 -2.75
N GLY A 540 10.22 20.50 -4.01
CA GLY A 540 10.64 19.67 -5.13
C GLY A 540 12.14 19.75 -5.41
N LYS A 541 12.76 18.59 -5.69
CA LYS A 541 14.18 18.53 -6.08
C LYS A 541 14.35 19.10 -7.49
N SER A 542 15.48 19.74 -7.77
CA SER A 542 15.80 20.32 -9.08
C SER A 542 17.16 19.84 -9.59
N ALA A 543 17.32 19.82 -10.92
CA ALA A 543 18.60 19.64 -11.57
C ALA A 543 19.44 20.93 -11.53
N ASP A 544 19.17 21.89 -12.44
CA ASP A 544 19.99 23.12 -12.63
C ASP A 544 19.34 24.44 -12.20
N LEU A 545 18.01 24.49 -12.04
CA LEU A 545 17.27 25.70 -11.65
C LEU A 545 16.96 25.73 -10.15
N PRO A 546 16.51 26.87 -9.57
CA PRO A 546 16.11 26.94 -8.17
C PRO A 546 15.17 25.80 -7.77
N ALA A 547 15.60 25.02 -6.79
CA ALA A 547 14.79 23.94 -6.22
C ALA A 547 13.64 24.50 -5.37
N GLY A 548 12.56 23.73 -5.24
CA GLY A 548 11.33 24.19 -4.64
C GLY A 548 11.49 24.56 -3.17
N THR A 549 10.86 25.65 -2.72
CA THR A 549 10.82 25.96 -1.28
C THR A 549 9.93 24.94 -0.55
N GLY A 550 10.26 24.66 0.71
CA GLY A 550 9.36 23.92 1.60
C GLY A 550 8.10 24.73 1.91
N GLY A 551 6.98 24.03 2.12
CA GLY A 551 5.72 24.65 2.50
C GLY A 551 5.71 25.10 3.95
N ALA A 552 4.96 26.16 4.28
CA ALA A 552 4.82 26.61 5.67
C ALA A 552 4.03 25.60 6.51
N GLY A 553 4.39 25.43 7.79
CA GLY A 553 3.60 24.66 8.76
C GLY A 553 2.35 25.42 9.21
N GLY A 554 1.27 24.69 9.49
CA GLY A 554 0.02 25.27 9.96
C GLY A 554 0.07 25.68 11.43
N ASN A 555 -0.64 26.75 11.81
CA ASN A 555 -0.74 27.14 13.21
C ASN A 555 -1.55 26.10 14.01
N GLY A 556 -1.19 25.89 15.28
CA GLY A 556 -2.00 25.13 16.22
C GLY A 556 -3.20 25.93 16.70
N GLY A 557 -4.33 25.27 16.92
CA GLY A 557 -5.54 25.88 17.41
C GLY A 557 -5.43 26.30 18.88
N SER A 558 -6.20 27.32 19.30
CA SER A 558 -6.24 27.74 20.71
C SER A 558 -7.38 27.05 21.47
N ALA A 559 -7.16 26.75 22.75
CA ALA A 559 -8.24 26.44 23.69
C ALA A 559 -8.92 27.74 24.17
N GLN A 560 -10.10 27.64 24.81
CA GLN A 560 -10.92 28.80 25.16
C GLN A 560 -11.01 29.07 26.67
N PHE A 561 -11.58 28.16 27.47
CA PHE A 561 -11.69 28.35 28.93
C PHE A 561 -10.80 27.39 29.73
N ILE A 562 -10.97 26.08 29.55
CA ILE A 562 -10.07 25.04 30.06
C ILE A 562 -9.56 24.22 28.87
N GLY A 563 -8.25 24.00 28.81
CA GLY A 563 -7.60 23.23 27.74
C GLY A 563 -6.26 23.81 27.34
N ASN A 564 -5.40 22.97 26.79
CA ASN A 564 -4.09 23.34 26.27
C ASN A 564 -4.20 23.88 24.84
N GLY A 565 -3.27 24.74 24.44
CA GLY A 565 -3.13 25.12 23.04
C GLY A 565 -2.54 23.98 22.20
N GLY A 566 -3.00 23.84 20.96
CA GLY A 566 -2.45 22.88 20.01
C GLY A 566 -1.04 23.27 19.55
N THR A 567 -0.19 22.30 19.27
CA THR A 567 1.17 22.55 18.77
C THR A 567 1.14 23.07 17.34
N GLY A 568 2.02 24.02 17.01
CA GLY A 568 2.25 24.45 15.64
C GLY A 568 2.89 23.35 14.78
N GLY A 569 2.48 23.25 13.53
CA GLY A 569 3.05 22.32 12.56
C GLY A 569 4.46 22.70 12.15
N ALA A 570 5.31 21.71 11.89
CA ALA A 570 6.65 21.93 11.37
C ALA A 570 6.61 22.50 9.95
N GLY A 571 7.55 23.38 9.61
CA GLY A 571 7.78 23.81 8.24
C GLY A 571 8.39 22.69 7.39
N GLY A 572 7.98 22.58 6.13
CA GLY A 572 8.52 21.59 5.20
C GLY A 572 9.98 21.90 4.84
N THR A 573 10.77 20.87 4.55
CA THR A 573 12.16 21.09 4.13
C THR A 573 12.23 21.61 2.69
N GLY A 574 13.27 22.38 2.40
CA GLY A 574 13.54 22.87 1.05
C GLY A 574 14.05 21.77 0.13
N GLY A 575 13.72 21.89 -1.17
CA GLY A 575 14.14 20.95 -2.20
C GLY A 575 15.64 20.99 -2.47
N ALA A 576 16.25 19.82 -2.70
CA ALA A 576 17.66 19.72 -3.04
C ALA A 576 17.93 20.07 -4.52
N SER A 577 19.09 20.66 -4.79
CA SER A 577 19.62 20.91 -6.14
C SER A 577 20.74 19.92 -6.45
N THR A 578 20.67 19.20 -7.57
CA THR A 578 21.50 18.00 -7.80
C THR A 578 22.62 18.15 -8.83
N VAL A 579 22.73 19.27 -9.57
CA VAL A 579 23.75 19.45 -10.63
C VAL A 579 24.93 20.34 -10.21
N THR A 580 26.10 20.00 -10.73
CA THR A 580 27.45 20.46 -10.36
C THR A 580 27.75 21.95 -10.60
N PHE A 581 26.92 22.72 -11.30
CA PHE A 581 27.31 24.06 -11.79
C PHE A 581 26.69 25.23 -11.00
N THR A 582 25.40 25.53 -11.20
CA THR A 582 24.81 26.82 -10.79
C THR A 582 23.44 26.74 -10.09
N GLY A 583 23.00 25.56 -9.66
CA GLY A 583 21.70 25.40 -8.99
C GLY A 583 21.69 25.85 -7.53
N ASP A 584 20.84 26.84 -7.21
CA ASP A 584 20.48 27.20 -5.84
C ASP A 584 19.43 26.22 -5.29
N ALA A 585 19.61 25.77 -4.05
CA ALA A 585 18.65 24.88 -3.40
C ALA A 585 17.52 25.65 -2.68
N GLY A 586 16.38 24.99 -2.49
CA GLY A 586 15.16 25.62 -1.99
C GLY A 586 15.26 25.99 -0.51
N ALA A 587 14.72 27.15 -0.12
CA ALA A 587 14.57 27.51 1.29
C ALA A 587 13.57 26.57 2.00
N GLY A 588 13.75 26.35 3.30
CA GLY A 588 12.76 25.69 4.13
C GLY A 588 11.51 26.54 4.31
N GLY A 589 10.38 25.90 4.64
CA GLY A 589 9.13 26.58 4.96
C GLY A 589 9.09 27.09 6.40
N ALA A 590 8.44 28.23 6.63
CA ALA A 590 8.22 28.77 7.97
C ALA A 590 7.41 27.80 8.85
N ALA A 591 7.71 27.74 10.14
CA ALA A 591 6.90 26.97 11.09
C ALA A 591 5.54 27.62 11.38
N GLY A 592 4.57 26.79 11.81
CA GLY A 592 3.35 27.26 12.43
C GLY A 592 3.57 27.63 13.91
N ASN A 593 2.81 28.60 14.41
CA ASN A 593 2.83 28.98 15.82
C ASN A 593 1.97 28.03 16.65
N GLY A 594 2.30 27.87 17.94
CA GLY A 594 1.47 27.15 18.89
C GLY A 594 0.25 27.99 19.32
N GLY A 595 -0.89 27.33 19.51
CA GLY A 595 -2.12 28.00 19.95
C GLY A 595 -2.08 28.38 21.44
N ASN A 596 -2.92 29.32 21.84
CA ASN A 596 -3.04 29.74 23.24
C ASN A 596 -3.80 28.70 24.07
N ALA A 597 -3.53 28.67 25.38
CA ALA A 597 -4.30 27.92 26.35
C ALA A 597 -5.67 28.55 26.62
N GLY A 598 -6.56 27.80 27.27
CA GLY A 598 -7.79 28.32 27.83
C GLY A 598 -7.51 29.34 28.95
N VAL A 599 -8.36 30.37 29.06
CA VAL A 599 -8.09 31.52 29.95
C VAL A 599 -8.01 31.16 31.43
N PHE A 600 -8.68 30.08 31.87
CA PHE A 600 -8.67 29.65 33.27
C PHE A 600 -7.54 28.65 33.55
N TYR A 601 -7.49 27.54 32.81
CA TYR A 601 -6.50 26.48 33.02
C TYR A 601 -6.04 25.82 31.72
N GLY A 602 -4.72 25.80 31.50
CA GLY A 602 -4.08 25.01 30.46
C GLY A 602 -2.69 25.53 30.09
N ASN A 603 -1.90 24.73 29.37
CA ASN A 603 -0.60 25.15 28.87
C ASN A 603 -0.72 25.65 27.42
N GLY A 604 0.06 26.66 27.04
CA GLY A 604 0.16 27.11 25.66
C GLY A 604 0.81 26.03 24.78
N GLY A 605 0.37 25.92 23.53
CA GLY A 605 0.91 24.96 22.58
C GLY A 605 2.34 25.29 22.19
N ALA A 606 3.19 24.28 21.98
CA ALA A 606 4.54 24.50 21.46
C ALA A 606 4.50 25.01 20.01
N GLY A 607 5.43 25.91 19.64
CA GLY A 607 5.63 26.31 18.25
C GLY A 607 6.27 25.19 17.41
N GLY A 608 5.96 25.14 16.12
CA GLY A 608 6.53 24.16 15.21
C GLY A 608 8.01 24.38 14.92
N ALA A 609 8.73 23.33 14.54
CA ALA A 609 10.10 23.46 14.05
C ALA A 609 10.13 24.11 12.65
N GLY A 610 11.06 25.04 12.42
CA GLY A 610 11.26 25.65 11.11
C GLY A 610 11.82 24.65 10.10
N GLY A 611 11.37 24.72 8.85
CA GLY A 611 11.86 23.83 7.80
C GLY A 611 13.36 24.03 7.54
N ALA A 612 14.10 22.92 7.45
CA ALA A 612 15.49 22.97 7.02
C ALA A 612 15.60 23.35 5.54
N GLY A 613 16.65 24.09 5.16
CA GLY A 613 16.94 24.42 3.77
C GLY A 613 17.48 23.22 2.99
N GLY A 614 17.21 23.18 1.69
CA GLY A 614 17.69 22.13 0.80
C GLY A 614 19.19 22.19 0.57
N ALA A 615 19.83 21.04 0.40
CA ALA A 615 21.23 20.93 0.00
C ALA A 615 21.42 21.19 -1.51
N THR A 616 22.56 21.77 -1.91
CA THR A 616 22.99 21.82 -3.32
C THR A 616 24.29 21.04 -3.52
N SER A 617 24.33 20.22 -4.57
CA SER A 617 25.53 19.54 -5.07
C SER A 617 26.33 20.38 -6.08
N ALA A 618 25.95 21.65 -6.29
CA ALA A 618 26.72 22.56 -7.12
C ALA A 618 28.13 22.76 -6.53
N SER A 619 29.14 22.86 -7.41
CA SER A 619 30.55 23.00 -7.05
C SER A 619 31.04 24.45 -7.15
N LEU A 620 30.39 25.29 -7.97
CA LEU A 620 30.93 26.59 -8.40
C LEU A 620 30.20 27.83 -7.83
N SER A 621 28.85 27.85 -7.83
CA SER A 621 28.09 29.08 -7.48
C SER A 621 26.75 28.85 -6.76
N GLY A 622 26.36 27.59 -6.49
CA GLY A 622 25.10 27.30 -5.82
C GLY A 622 25.10 27.67 -4.34
N LYS A 623 23.97 28.19 -3.86
CA LYS A 623 23.64 28.38 -2.45
C LYS A 623 22.85 27.18 -1.93
N GLY A 624 23.19 26.72 -0.73
CA GLY A 624 22.28 25.92 0.08
C GLY A 624 21.07 26.78 0.47
N GLY A 625 19.90 26.16 0.56
CA GLY A 625 18.68 26.88 0.92
C GLY A 625 18.72 27.44 2.33
N ALA A 626 18.12 28.61 2.57
CA ALA A 626 17.99 29.10 3.94
C ALA A 626 17.07 28.20 4.76
N GLY A 627 17.45 27.91 6.01
CA GLY A 627 16.57 27.32 7.02
C GLY A 627 15.59 28.38 7.54
N ALA A 628 14.36 27.97 7.82
CA ALA A 628 13.31 28.89 8.23
C ALA A 628 13.18 29.02 9.76
N ASN A 629 12.55 30.08 10.22
CA ASN A 629 12.38 30.34 11.66
C ASN A 629 11.39 29.36 12.30
N GLY A 630 11.67 29.00 13.56
CA GLY A 630 10.75 28.25 14.41
C GLY A 630 9.54 29.08 14.86
N GLY A 631 8.42 28.41 15.11
CA GLY A 631 7.16 29.06 15.46
C GLY A 631 7.16 29.57 16.90
N THR A 632 6.41 30.62 17.20
CA THR A 632 6.26 31.07 18.58
C THR A 632 5.39 30.08 19.37
N GLY A 633 5.74 29.81 20.62
CA GLY A 633 4.87 29.09 21.55
C GLY A 633 3.67 29.94 21.96
N GLY A 634 2.54 29.29 22.20
CA GLY A 634 1.30 29.95 22.61
C GLY A 634 1.30 30.39 24.07
N ASN A 635 0.41 31.32 24.41
CA ASN A 635 0.35 31.92 25.74
C ASN A 635 -0.64 31.19 26.66
N ALA A 636 -0.42 31.27 27.97
CA ALA A 636 -1.40 30.93 29.01
C ALA A 636 -1.80 32.18 29.81
N THR A 637 -2.94 32.15 30.51
CA THR A 637 -3.54 33.36 31.12
C THR A 637 -3.61 33.34 32.64
N ILE A 638 -4.30 32.39 33.29
CA ILE A 638 -4.37 32.31 34.75
C ILE A 638 -3.51 31.15 35.28
N PHE A 639 -3.95 29.90 35.10
CA PHE A 639 -3.21 28.71 35.52
C PHE A 639 -2.62 27.96 34.30
N GLY A 640 -1.34 27.61 34.38
CA GLY A 640 -0.63 26.84 33.35
C GLY A 640 0.47 27.63 32.63
N ASN A 641 1.36 26.90 31.97
CA ASN A 641 2.62 27.43 31.44
C ASN A 641 2.49 27.93 29.99
N GLY A 642 3.35 28.86 29.60
CA GLY A 642 3.49 29.24 28.20
C GLY A 642 4.16 28.12 27.38
N GLY A 643 3.74 27.97 26.13
CA GLY A 643 4.31 26.97 25.23
C GLY A 643 5.75 27.28 24.85
N ALA A 644 6.57 26.25 24.67
CA ALA A 644 7.92 26.43 24.13
C ALA A 644 7.88 26.95 22.69
N GLY A 645 8.80 27.84 22.33
CA GLY A 645 9.05 28.20 20.94
C GLY A 645 9.71 27.04 20.20
N GLY A 646 9.37 26.87 18.93
CA GLY A 646 9.90 25.80 18.10
C GLY A 646 11.35 26.05 17.68
N ALA A 647 12.08 24.98 17.37
CA ALA A 647 13.45 25.07 16.86
C ALA A 647 13.50 25.78 15.50
N GLY A 648 14.58 26.50 15.21
CA GLY A 648 14.86 26.99 13.86
C GLY A 648 15.28 25.84 12.93
N GLY A 649 15.04 26.01 11.63
CA GLY A 649 15.51 25.08 10.61
C GLY A 649 17.00 25.25 10.33
N ALA A 650 17.73 24.15 10.13
CA ALA A 650 19.11 24.19 9.67
C ALA A 650 19.23 24.78 8.25
N GLY A 651 20.28 25.53 7.98
CA GLY A 651 20.64 25.97 6.63
C GLY A 651 21.12 24.78 5.79
N GLY A 652 20.77 24.80 4.50
CA GLY A 652 21.19 23.77 3.55
C GLY A 652 22.68 23.82 3.25
N THR A 653 23.27 22.66 2.97
CA THR A 653 24.70 22.54 2.60
C THR A 653 24.93 22.97 1.14
N GLY A 654 26.11 23.54 0.87
CA GLY A 654 26.53 23.98 -0.48
C GLY A 654 27.78 24.86 -0.43
N PRO A 655 28.35 25.28 -1.58
CA PRO A 655 29.50 26.18 -1.67
C PRO A 655 29.31 27.49 -0.91
N THR A 656 28.09 28.03 -0.93
CA THR A 656 27.61 29.00 0.05
C THR A 656 26.52 28.31 0.88
N PRO A 657 26.77 27.95 2.15
CA PRO A 657 25.75 27.38 3.02
C PRO A 657 24.57 28.34 3.20
N GLY A 658 23.37 27.79 3.34
CA GLY A 658 22.19 28.57 3.69
C GLY A 658 22.29 29.14 5.11
N ALA A 659 21.64 30.28 5.35
CA ALA A 659 21.51 30.79 6.72
C ALA A 659 20.63 29.85 7.56
N ASN A 660 21.00 29.60 8.82
CA ASN A 660 20.13 28.88 9.76
C ASN A 660 18.97 29.79 10.20
N GLY A 661 17.78 29.21 10.35
CA GLY A 661 16.64 29.90 10.94
C GLY A 661 16.83 30.13 12.45
N ILE A 662 16.29 31.23 12.96
CA ILE A 662 16.26 31.45 14.42
C ILE A 662 15.16 30.61 15.06
N GLY A 663 15.36 30.22 16.32
CA GLY A 663 14.31 29.60 17.11
C GLY A 663 13.17 30.57 17.41
N GLY A 664 11.97 30.03 17.56
CA GLY A 664 10.79 30.82 17.90
C GLY A 664 10.78 31.27 19.37
N ASN A 665 10.11 32.37 19.67
CA ASN A 665 9.92 32.83 21.05
C ASN A 665 9.03 31.86 21.84
N GLY A 666 9.33 31.64 23.12
CA GLY A 666 8.39 31.00 24.03
C GLY A 666 7.20 31.90 24.36
N GLY A 667 6.03 31.32 24.58
CA GLY A 667 4.81 32.06 24.96
C GLY A 667 4.82 32.49 26.43
N THR A 668 3.99 33.47 26.79
CA THR A 668 3.86 33.91 28.19
C THR A 668 3.17 32.86 29.05
N GLY A 669 3.65 32.67 30.28
CA GLY A 669 2.94 31.90 31.29
C GLY A 669 1.74 32.67 31.84
N GLY A 670 0.77 31.94 32.40
CA GLY A 670 -0.31 32.58 33.15
C GLY A 670 0.16 33.23 34.45
N VAL A 671 -0.73 33.93 35.14
CA VAL A 671 -0.46 34.59 36.45
C VAL A 671 0.25 33.66 37.46
N PHE A 672 -0.03 32.36 37.41
CA PHE A 672 0.56 31.34 38.29
C PHE A 672 1.45 30.31 37.54
N GLY A 673 1.86 30.60 36.30
CA GLY A 673 2.58 29.68 35.43
C GLY A 673 3.93 30.21 34.94
N LYS A 674 4.81 29.31 34.50
CA LYS A 674 6.11 29.66 33.92
C LYS A 674 5.95 30.06 32.44
N GLY A 675 6.71 31.04 31.98
CA GLY A 675 6.87 31.30 30.54
C GLY A 675 7.57 30.15 29.82
N GLY A 676 7.22 29.97 28.54
CA GLY A 676 7.85 28.98 27.67
C GLY A 676 9.31 29.32 27.37
N THR A 677 10.10 28.30 27.04
CA THR A 677 11.48 28.50 26.55
C THR A 677 11.48 29.01 25.11
N VAL A 678 12.44 29.88 24.77
CA VAL A 678 12.78 30.17 23.38
C VAL A 678 13.34 28.88 22.75
N GLY A 679 12.96 28.59 21.50
CA GLY A 679 13.48 27.43 20.78
C GLY A 679 14.96 27.60 20.43
N PRO A 680 15.72 26.51 20.25
CA PRO A 680 17.08 26.61 19.75
C PRO A 680 17.09 27.12 18.30
N PRO A 681 18.08 27.92 17.87
CA PRO A 681 18.35 28.13 16.44
C PRO A 681 18.60 26.82 15.71
N GLY A 682 18.48 26.82 14.38
CA GLY A 682 18.85 25.65 13.58
C GLY A 682 20.31 25.23 13.82
N ALA A 683 20.56 23.94 14.00
CA ALA A 683 21.89 23.41 14.26
C ALA A 683 22.73 23.31 12.96
N ALA A 684 24.05 23.51 13.04
CA ALA A 684 24.98 23.45 11.90
C ALA A 684 25.69 22.07 11.78
N ALA A 685 25.91 21.51 10.57
CA ALA A 685 26.04 20.04 10.30
C ALA A 685 27.45 19.44 9.94
N VAL A 686 27.75 18.14 10.27
CA VAL A 686 29.12 17.45 10.40
C VAL A 686 29.14 15.83 10.62
N GLY A 687 30.21 15.04 11.04
CA GLY A 687 30.40 13.49 11.00
C GLY A 687 30.89 12.49 12.20
N PHE A 688 32.11 11.80 12.17
CA PHE A 688 32.95 10.81 13.07
C PHE A 688 32.39 9.58 14.00
N PRO A 689 33.16 8.74 14.84
CA PRO A 689 33.25 7.23 14.72
C PRO A 689 33.56 6.30 15.97
N SER A 690 34.41 5.23 15.85
CA SER A 690 34.32 3.87 16.48
C SER A 690 35.65 3.08 16.85
N LEU A 691 35.66 1.96 17.67
CA LEU A 691 36.82 1.23 18.36
C LEU A 691 36.47 0.12 19.43
N ALA A 692 36.91 -1.17 19.39
CA ALA A 692 37.25 -2.10 20.54
C ALA A 692 36.46 -3.38 20.99
N ASP A 693 37.23 -4.38 21.49
CA ASP A 693 36.95 -5.81 21.82
C ASP A 693 37.68 -6.24 23.12
N SER A 694 37.33 -7.38 23.79
CA SER A 694 38.21 -8.22 24.68
C SER A 694 37.58 -9.47 25.42
N ILE A 695 38.13 -10.69 25.17
CA ILE A 695 38.00 -12.08 25.79
C ILE A 695 36.70 -12.93 25.54
N SER A 696 36.47 -14.10 26.19
CA SER A 696 36.78 -15.45 25.68
C SER A 696 35.85 -16.62 26.21
N ALA A 697 34.74 -17.05 25.53
CA ALA A 697 33.85 -18.23 25.83
C ALA A 697 33.39 -19.20 24.65
N ALA A 698 34.22 -20.17 24.25
CA ALA A 698 34.09 -21.25 23.22
C ALA A 698 34.05 -20.94 21.69
N GLY A 699 35.13 -21.30 20.96
CA GLY A 699 35.20 -21.28 19.49
C GLY A 699 35.09 -19.86 18.86
N PRO A 700 34.34 -19.67 17.77
CA PRO A 700 34.07 -18.32 17.23
C PRO A 700 33.14 -17.49 18.15
N TYR A 701 32.39 -18.16 19.03
CA TYR A 701 31.68 -17.52 20.13
C TYR A 701 32.61 -17.21 21.32
N GLN A 702 33.86 -17.68 21.30
CA GLN A 702 34.86 -17.40 22.33
C GLN A 702 35.02 -15.90 22.45
N ASP A 703 35.56 -15.30 21.41
CA ASP A 703 35.96 -13.92 21.52
C ASP A 703 34.70 -13.02 21.48
N LEU A 704 33.67 -13.35 20.70
CA LEU A 704 32.41 -12.58 20.70
C LEU A 704 31.77 -12.36 22.08
N ILE A 705 31.52 -13.44 22.84
CA ILE A 705 30.63 -13.37 24.02
C ILE A 705 31.21 -12.46 25.09
N THR A 706 32.53 -12.47 25.30
CA THR A 706 33.13 -11.74 26.42
C THR A 706 33.82 -10.46 25.97
N ASN A 707 34.13 -10.30 24.67
CA ASN A 707 34.41 -8.99 24.03
C ASN A 707 33.25 -8.02 24.28
N THR A 708 32.03 -8.55 24.21
CA THR A 708 30.80 -7.82 24.57
C THR A 708 30.77 -7.45 26.08
N ILE A 709 31.29 -8.31 26.97
CA ILE A 709 31.26 -8.12 28.43
C ILE A 709 32.23 -7.01 28.89
N THR A 710 33.47 -6.97 28.40
CA THR A 710 34.45 -5.95 28.83
C THR A 710 34.02 -4.53 28.41
N ASN A 711 33.46 -4.40 27.21
CA ASN A 711 32.85 -3.17 26.73
C ASN A 711 31.66 -2.73 27.60
N LEU A 712 30.75 -3.66 27.94
CA LEU A 712 29.61 -3.38 28.83
C LEU A 712 30.03 -2.93 30.24
N GLN A 713 31.08 -3.51 30.82
CA GLN A 713 31.60 -3.09 32.13
C GLN A 713 32.14 -1.66 32.11
N THR A 714 32.73 -1.23 30.99
CA THR A 714 33.22 0.15 30.81
C THR A 714 32.08 1.15 30.63
N ILE A 715 30.99 0.78 29.95
CA ILE A 715 29.78 1.61 29.83
C ILE A 715 29.11 1.80 31.20
N GLY A 716 29.01 0.73 31.99
CA GLY A 716 28.32 0.74 33.29
C GLY A 716 28.91 1.72 34.31
N SER A 717 30.23 1.92 34.32
CA SER A 717 30.89 2.91 35.19
C SER A 717 30.71 4.35 34.71
N GLY A 718 30.59 4.58 33.39
CA GLY A 718 30.29 5.90 32.82
C GLY A 718 28.87 6.40 33.13
N VAL A 719 27.86 5.53 33.00
CA VAL A 719 26.45 5.90 33.25
C VAL A 719 26.21 6.35 34.70
N LEU A 720 26.94 5.78 35.67
CA LEU A 720 26.86 6.14 37.08
C LEU A 720 27.42 7.55 37.39
N ALA A 721 28.17 8.17 36.47
CA ALA A 721 28.81 9.47 36.71
C ALA A 721 27.91 10.69 36.44
N ASN A 722 26.87 10.57 35.60
CA ASN A 722 25.91 11.66 35.36
C ASN A 722 24.52 11.17 34.88
N PRO A 723 23.68 10.61 35.77
CA PRO A 723 22.56 9.74 35.37
C PRO A 723 21.23 10.46 35.04
N ALA A 724 21.12 11.79 35.11
CA ALA A 724 19.82 12.45 35.27
C ALA A 724 18.99 12.71 33.98
N PRO A 725 19.48 13.41 32.93
CA PRO A 725 18.65 13.73 31.77
C PRO A 725 18.75 12.70 30.64
N PHE A 726 19.90 12.03 30.51
CA PHE A 726 20.12 11.04 29.46
C PHE A 726 19.27 9.80 29.70
N LEU A 727 19.07 9.38 30.96
CA LEU A 727 18.40 8.11 31.26
C LEU A 727 16.94 8.09 30.80
N GLU A 728 16.16 9.17 30.97
CA GLU A 728 14.77 9.22 30.49
C GLU A 728 14.68 9.31 28.96
N GLN A 729 15.46 10.18 28.31
CA GLN A 729 15.43 10.32 26.85
C GLN A 729 16.02 9.09 26.13
N PHE A 730 17.00 8.43 26.75
CA PHE A 730 17.55 7.16 26.29
C PHE A 730 16.54 6.03 26.47
N LEU A 731 15.89 5.88 27.63
CA LEU A 731 14.83 4.88 27.81
C LEU A 731 13.68 5.08 26.81
N ALA A 732 13.22 6.31 26.59
CA ALA A 732 12.18 6.61 25.61
C ALA A 732 12.61 6.23 24.17
N ASN A 733 13.82 6.60 23.77
CA ASN A 733 14.33 6.31 22.42
C ASN A 733 14.70 4.82 22.24
N GLN A 734 15.20 4.14 23.28
CA GLN A 734 15.64 2.75 23.22
C GLN A 734 14.47 1.75 23.23
N PHE A 735 13.29 2.09 23.77
CA PHE A 735 12.10 1.27 23.51
C PHE A 735 11.71 1.32 22.02
N GLY A 736 11.75 2.51 21.39
CA GLY A 736 11.47 2.69 19.96
C GLY A 736 12.50 2.02 19.04
N TYR A 737 13.80 2.32 19.22
CA TYR A 737 14.87 1.68 18.45
C TYR A 737 15.03 0.19 18.79
N GLY A 738 14.75 -0.21 20.02
CA GLY A 738 14.66 -1.60 20.43
C GLY A 738 13.58 -2.33 19.65
N GLN A 739 12.38 -1.77 19.50
CA GLN A 739 11.31 -2.39 18.70
C GLN A 739 11.60 -2.36 17.20
N LEU A 740 12.20 -1.30 16.64
CA LEU A 740 12.60 -1.28 15.23
C LEU A 740 13.71 -2.29 14.93
N THR A 741 14.77 -2.32 15.75
CA THR A 741 15.89 -3.26 15.59
C THR A 741 15.42 -4.69 15.84
N LEU A 742 14.61 -4.94 16.87
CA LEU A 742 14.06 -6.27 17.14
C LEU A 742 13.06 -6.71 16.07
N THR A 743 12.27 -5.82 15.47
CA THR A 743 11.34 -6.18 14.39
C THR A 743 12.09 -6.43 13.07
N ALA A 744 13.06 -5.58 12.71
CA ALA A 744 13.92 -5.81 11.55
C ALA A 744 14.72 -7.11 11.72
N LEU A 745 15.39 -7.31 12.85
CA LEU A 745 16.15 -8.52 13.13
C LEU A 745 15.27 -9.77 13.27
N THR A 746 14.07 -9.70 13.87
CA THR A 746 13.14 -10.85 13.95
C THR A 746 12.45 -11.12 12.61
N SER A 747 12.50 -10.21 11.64
CA SER A 747 11.99 -10.46 10.29
C SER A 747 13.12 -10.99 9.40
N ALA A 748 14.29 -10.35 9.39
CA ALA A 748 15.49 -10.88 8.75
C ALA A 748 15.88 -12.29 9.26
N THR A 749 15.82 -12.56 10.57
CA THR A 749 16.13 -13.89 11.15
C THR A 749 15.05 -14.93 10.83
N ARG A 750 13.78 -14.50 10.70
CA ARG A 750 12.66 -15.36 10.29
C ARG A 750 12.76 -15.73 8.83
N ASP A 751 13.04 -14.77 7.96
CA ASP A 751 13.21 -14.99 6.52
C ASP A 751 14.51 -15.74 6.22
N PHE A 752 15.55 -15.54 7.03
CA PHE A 752 16.78 -16.34 6.99
C PHE A 752 16.49 -17.77 7.43
N ALA A 753 15.70 -17.98 8.49
CA ALA A 753 15.25 -19.32 8.90
C ALA A 753 14.34 -19.98 7.86
N ILE A 754 13.49 -19.23 7.15
CA ILE A 754 12.66 -19.72 6.03
C ILE A 754 13.53 -20.12 4.84
N GLY A 755 14.51 -19.28 4.46
CA GLY A 755 15.47 -19.58 3.40
C GLY A 755 16.35 -20.80 3.73
N LEU A 756 16.85 -20.87 4.97
CA LEU A 756 17.63 -21.98 5.51
C LEU A 756 16.80 -23.28 5.55
N ALA A 757 15.52 -23.21 5.93
CA ALA A 757 14.57 -24.32 5.85
C ALA A 757 14.19 -24.70 4.40
N GLY A 758 14.49 -23.85 3.41
CA GLY A 758 14.37 -24.14 1.98
C GLY A 758 15.54 -24.92 1.38
N ILE A 759 16.66 -25.09 2.11
CA ILE A 759 17.84 -25.84 1.63
C ILE A 759 17.58 -27.37 1.56
N PRO A 760 16.95 -28.05 2.54
CA PRO A 760 16.82 -29.50 2.48
C PRO A 760 16.07 -30.06 1.24
N PRO A 761 14.95 -29.47 0.77
CA PRO A 761 14.30 -29.92 -0.47
C PRO A 761 15.16 -29.71 -1.72
N SER A 762 15.89 -28.60 -1.80
CA SER A 762 16.76 -28.29 -2.94
C SER A 762 18.05 -29.11 -2.94
N LEU A 763 18.59 -29.46 -1.77
CA LEU A 763 19.67 -30.44 -1.63
C LEU A 763 19.21 -31.84 -2.07
N GLN A 764 17.94 -32.19 -1.83
CA GLN A 764 17.34 -33.44 -2.30
C GLN A 764 17.14 -33.46 -3.82
N SER A 765 16.74 -32.34 -4.43
CA SER A 765 16.72 -32.13 -5.89
C SER A 765 18.13 -32.25 -6.50
N ALA A 766 19.12 -31.58 -5.89
CA ALA A 766 20.52 -31.61 -6.32
C ALA A 766 21.13 -33.02 -6.21
N LEU A 767 20.83 -33.77 -5.14
CA LEU A 767 21.24 -35.17 -5.01
C LEU A 767 20.59 -36.07 -6.07
N GLN A 768 19.36 -35.79 -6.50
CA GLN A 768 18.71 -36.50 -7.60
C GLN A 768 19.32 -36.13 -8.97
N ALA A 769 19.63 -34.85 -9.20
CA ALA A 769 20.37 -34.39 -10.38
C ALA A 769 21.77 -35.01 -10.46
N LEU A 770 22.48 -35.10 -9.32
CA LEU A 770 23.80 -35.72 -9.21
C LEU A 770 23.75 -37.24 -9.41
N ALA A 771 22.73 -37.92 -8.87
CA ALA A 771 22.47 -39.34 -9.10
C ALA A 771 22.08 -39.64 -10.56
N ALA A 772 21.50 -38.67 -11.27
CA ALA A 772 21.29 -38.70 -12.72
C ALA A 772 22.54 -38.31 -13.53
N GLY A 773 23.70 -38.14 -12.89
CA GLY A 773 24.98 -37.76 -13.52
C GLY A 773 25.09 -36.27 -13.90
N ASN A 774 24.06 -35.46 -13.66
CA ASN A 774 24.03 -34.04 -14.01
C ASN A 774 24.61 -33.17 -12.89
N VAL A 775 25.94 -33.20 -12.76
CA VAL A 775 26.70 -32.38 -11.80
C VAL A 775 26.39 -30.89 -11.96
N SER A 776 26.19 -30.41 -13.18
CA SER A 776 25.90 -28.99 -13.44
C SER A 776 24.52 -28.57 -12.91
N GLY A 777 23.49 -29.40 -13.10
CA GLY A 777 22.17 -29.20 -12.51
C GLY A 777 22.21 -29.24 -10.99
N ALA A 778 22.93 -30.21 -10.41
CA ALA A 778 23.09 -30.32 -8.96
C ALA A 778 23.74 -29.07 -8.33
N VAL A 779 24.82 -28.56 -8.94
CA VAL A 779 25.49 -27.33 -8.51
C VAL A 779 24.57 -26.11 -8.67
N SER A 780 23.79 -26.03 -9.76
CA SER A 780 22.84 -24.95 -10.01
C SER A 780 21.70 -24.92 -8.98
N ASP A 781 21.15 -26.06 -8.59
CA ASP A 781 20.09 -26.17 -7.58
C ASP A 781 20.59 -25.77 -6.18
N VAL A 782 21.79 -26.21 -5.79
CA VAL A 782 22.39 -25.80 -4.50
C VAL A 782 22.70 -24.30 -4.49
N LEU A 783 23.34 -23.75 -5.53
CA LEU A 783 23.63 -22.32 -5.62
C LEU A 783 22.34 -21.49 -5.62
N GLY A 784 21.32 -21.90 -6.38
CA GLY A 784 20.02 -21.24 -6.42
C GLY A 784 19.28 -21.25 -5.08
N ALA A 785 19.46 -22.29 -4.27
CA ALA A 785 18.95 -22.35 -2.90
C ALA A 785 19.73 -21.45 -1.94
N VAL A 786 21.07 -21.48 -1.98
CA VAL A 786 21.93 -20.65 -1.12
C VAL A 786 21.71 -19.15 -1.40
N VAL A 787 21.54 -18.75 -2.66
CA VAL A 787 21.17 -17.35 -3.00
C VAL A 787 19.82 -16.97 -2.38
N LYS A 788 18.84 -17.89 -2.37
CA LYS A 788 17.52 -17.66 -1.75
C LYS A 788 17.52 -17.57 -0.23
N VAL A 789 18.60 -17.97 0.46
CA VAL A 789 18.77 -17.72 1.90
C VAL A 789 18.94 -16.22 2.18
N PHE A 790 19.49 -15.46 1.23
CA PHE A 790 19.79 -14.03 1.39
C PHE A 790 18.88 -13.12 0.56
N VAL A 791 18.42 -13.59 -0.61
CA VAL A 791 17.45 -12.89 -1.48
C VAL A 791 16.45 -13.90 -2.05
N SER A 792 15.26 -13.98 -1.45
CA SER A 792 14.18 -14.87 -1.88
C SER A 792 13.51 -14.43 -3.20
N GLY A 793 13.60 -13.13 -3.55
CA GLY A 793 13.18 -12.61 -4.85
C GLY A 793 13.58 -11.15 -5.10
N LEU A 794 13.48 -10.72 -6.36
CA LEU A 794 13.64 -9.33 -6.78
C LEU A 794 12.28 -8.81 -7.24
N ASN A 795 11.70 -7.83 -6.52
CA ASN A 795 10.51 -7.16 -7.05
C ASN A 795 10.94 -6.04 -8.01
N ALA A 796 10.95 -6.38 -9.31
CA ALA A 796 11.34 -5.49 -10.40
C ALA A 796 10.14 -4.81 -11.09
N SER A 797 9.00 -4.65 -10.40
CA SER A 797 7.86 -3.86 -10.91
C SER A 797 8.18 -2.37 -11.11
N ASP A 798 9.24 -1.86 -10.48
CA ASP A 798 9.81 -0.53 -10.71
C ASP A 798 11.34 -0.62 -10.73
N LEU A 799 11.97 -0.25 -11.85
CA LEU A 799 13.43 -0.30 -12.00
C LEU A 799 14.14 0.82 -11.22
N SER A 800 13.41 1.81 -10.69
CA SER A 800 13.96 2.82 -9.77
C SER A 800 14.06 2.34 -8.32
N ASN A 801 13.39 1.23 -7.97
CA ASN A 801 13.38 0.68 -6.61
C ASN A 801 13.33 -0.86 -6.62
N ILE A 802 14.42 -1.49 -7.05
CA ILE A 802 14.58 -2.95 -7.05
C ILE A 802 14.68 -3.44 -5.60
N LEU A 803 13.55 -3.81 -5.02
CA LEU A 803 13.51 -4.32 -3.66
C LEU A 803 14.02 -5.78 -3.64
N LEU A 804 15.17 -5.99 -2.99
CA LEU A 804 15.64 -7.31 -2.58
C LEU A 804 14.70 -7.82 -1.48
N VAL A 805 13.84 -8.78 -1.82
CA VAL A 805 13.00 -9.47 -0.84
C VAL A 805 13.84 -10.58 -0.21
N GLY A 806 13.95 -10.59 1.12
CA GLY A 806 14.79 -11.52 1.88
C GLY A 806 15.63 -10.81 2.96
N PRO A 807 16.43 -11.56 3.74
CA PRO A 807 17.06 -11.04 4.96
C PRO A 807 17.97 -9.83 4.79
N VAL A 808 18.60 -9.68 3.62
CA VAL A 808 19.44 -8.49 3.33
C VAL A 808 18.59 -7.24 3.14
N GLY A 809 17.37 -7.37 2.57
CA GLY A 809 16.39 -6.29 2.49
C GLY A 809 15.80 -5.91 3.84
N ASP A 810 15.48 -6.91 4.67
CA ASP A 810 14.95 -6.69 6.03
C ASP A 810 15.97 -6.05 7.01
N LEU A 811 17.25 -6.00 6.64
CA LEU A 811 18.32 -5.30 7.38
C LEU A 811 18.55 -3.84 6.92
N PHE A 812 18.01 -3.41 5.77
CA PHE A 812 18.08 -1.99 5.35
C PHE A 812 17.54 -1.00 6.41
N PRO A 813 16.49 -1.29 7.18
CA PRO A 813 16.05 -0.43 8.29
C PRO A 813 17.12 -0.19 9.36
N ILE A 814 18.05 -1.14 9.60
CA ILE A 814 19.16 -0.94 10.55
C ILE A 814 20.18 0.07 10.01
N LEU A 815 20.42 0.08 8.69
CA LEU A 815 21.22 1.13 8.03
C LEU A 815 20.55 2.52 8.07
N SER A 816 19.25 2.59 8.39
CA SER A 816 18.55 3.87 8.63
C SER A 816 18.60 4.36 10.08
N ILE A 817 19.06 3.54 11.04
CA ILE A 817 19.18 3.95 12.45
C ILE A 817 20.08 5.19 12.64
N PRO A 818 21.25 5.33 11.96
CA PRO A 818 22.02 6.57 11.97
C PRO A 818 21.23 7.78 11.45
N GLY A 819 20.34 7.58 10.47
CA GLY A 819 19.43 8.61 9.96
C GLY A 819 18.33 9.01 10.94
N LEU A 820 17.98 8.14 11.90
CA LEU A 820 16.96 8.40 12.93
C LEU A 820 17.56 9.00 14.21
N THR A 821 18.77 8.59 14.63
CA THR A 821 19.49 9.28 15.72
C THR A 821 20.05 10.65 15.31
N SER A 822 20.16 10.93 14.00
CA SER A 822 20.61 12.21 13.43
C SER A 822 19.83 13.44 13.92
N GLN A 823 18.59 13.30 14.41
CA GLN A 823 17.78 14.45 14.83
C GLN A 823 18.20 15.11 16.17
N ASN A 824 19.11 14.54 16.96
CA ASN A 824 19.28 14.96 18.36
C ASN A 824 20.73 15.10 18.88
N LEU A 825 21.76 15.14 18.01
CA LEU A 825 23.15 15.14 18.48
C LEU A 825 24.07 16.23 17.89
N THR A 826 23.59 17.07 16.96
CA THR A 826 24.41 17.88 16.04
C THR A 826 25.61 18.67 16.62
N ASN A 827 25.54 19.21 17.85
CA ASN A 827 26.70 19.91 18.46
C ASN A 827 27.88 18.98 18.77
N VAL A 828 27.62 17.70 19.04
CA VAL A 828 28.69 16.70 19.20
C VAL A 828 29.57 16.65 17.97
N ILE A 829 28.93 16.88 16.84
CA ILE A 829 29.36 16.29 15.61
C ILE A 829 30.47 17.16 14.96
N THR A 830 30.92 18.28 15.54
CA THR A 830 31.98 19.17 14.97
C THR A 830 33.41 18.71 15.25
N THR A 831 33.74 18.22 16.45
CA THR A 831 34.85 17.25 16.56
C THR A 831 34.32 15.86 16.28
N LEU A 832 33.30 15.80 15.45
CA LEU A 832 33.12 14.75 14.50
C LEU A 832 33.24 15.21 12.98
N THR A 833 33.78 16.39 12.59
CA THR A 833 33.60 16.97 11.22
C THR A 833 33.98 16.12 9.99
N SER A 834 35.27 15.85 9.83
CA SER A 834 35.99 15.90 8.52
C SER A 834 36.39 14.54 7.96
N THR A 835 36.19 14.24 6.66
CA THR A 835 36.67 13.00 5.99
C THR A 835 38.12 13.04 5.48
N ASN A 836 38.90 14.08 5.78
CA ASN A 836 40.20 14.30 5.13
C ASN A 836 41.33 13.44 5.71
N LEU A 837 42.02 12.68 4.85
CA LEU A 837 43.36 12.13 5.12
C LEU A 837 44.41 13.25 5.07
N ALA A 838 44.86 13.74 6.23
CA ALA A 838 45.93 14.72 6.34
C ALA A 838 47.28 14.02 6.59
N PHE A 839 48.13 13.97 5.56
CA PHE A 839 49.47 13.37 5.63
C PHE A 839 50.54 14.47 5.70
N THR A 840 51.46 14.38 6.65
CA THR A 840 52.59 15.31 6.79
C THR A 840 53.84 14.54 7.17
N ILE A 841 54.83 14.50 6.28
CA ILE A 841 56.19 14.12 6.62
C ILE A 841 56.97 15.41 6.84
N THR A 842 57.34 15.67 8.09
CA THR A 842 58.36 16.67 8.42
C THR A 842 59.72 15.99 8.24
N LEU A 843 60.61 16.60 7.46
CA LEU A 843 61.94 16.04 7.15
C LEU A 843 63.04 16.56 8.08
N ASP A 844 62.77 17.59 8.90
CA ASP A 844 63.65 18.03 9.98
C ASP A 844 62.82 18.62 11.15
N PRO A 845 62.77 17.96 12.33
CA PRO A 845 63.22 16.59 12.57
C PRO A 845 62.38 15.58 11.78
N VAL A 846 62.96 14.44 11.42
CA VAL A 846 62.27 13.39 10.64
C VAL A 846 61.12 12.78 11.45
N GLY A 847 59.89 13.04 11.04
CA GLY A 847 58.68 12.52 11.68
C GLY A 847 57.47 12.59 10.74
N GLY A 848 56.66 11.53 10.72
CA GLY A 848 55.47 11.42 9.87
C GLY A 848 54.18 11.35 10.69
N ALA A 849 53.20 12.15 10.32
CA ALA A 849 51.84 12.12 10.88
C ALA A 849 50.80 11.85 9.79
N MET A 850 49.79 11.03 10.11
CA MET A 850 48.65 10.78 9.24
C MET A 850 47.36 10.78 10.07
N ASN A 851 46.63 11.90 10.02
CA ASN A 851 45.31 11.98 10.63
C ASN A 851 44.27 11.61 9.58
N ILE A 852 43.65 10.42 9.71
CA ILE A 852 42.40 10.12 9.02
C ILE A 852 41.32 10.97 9.66
N GLY A 853 40.74 11.88 8.90
CA GLY A 853 39.54 12.59 9.25
C GLY A 853 38.41 11.58 9.41
N LEU A 854 37.87 11.48 10.61
CA LEU A 854 37.37 10.20 11.06
C LEU A 854 35.85 9.87 10.85
N PRO A 855 34.99 10.58 10.06
CA PRO A 855 33.81 9.94 9.45
C PRO A 855 34.28 8.94 8.37
N LEU A 856 35.48 9.14 7.82
CA LEU A 856 36.15 8.18 6.98
C LEU A 856 36.65 6.99 7.81
N ALA A 857 37.03 7.20 9.09
CA ALA A 857 37.23 6.08 10.01
C ALA A 857 35.90 5.36 10.31
N LEU A 858 34.78 6.07 10.59
CA LEU A 858 33.44 5.44 10.72
C LEU A 858 33.15 4.51 9.55
N THR A 859 33.39 5.00 8.33
CA THR A 859 32.99 4.29 7.12
C THR A 859 33.99 3.20 6.73
N LEU A 860 35.28 3.32 7.07
CA LEU A 860 36.22 2.20 7.04
C LEU A 860 35.87 1.13 8.08
N ASP A 861 35.56 1.51 9.32
CA ASP A 861 35.15 0.61 10.41
C ASP A 861 33.77 -0.04 10.12
N ALA A 862 32.86 0.68 9.44
CA ALA A 862 31.56 0.18 8.98
C ALA A 862 31.72 -0.88 7.90
N LEU A 863 32.54 -0.58 6.89
CA LEU A 863 32.84 -1.47 5.77
C LEU A 863 33.79 -2.60 6.17
N GLY A 864 34.51 -2.43 7.28
CA GLY A 864 35.34 -3.46 7.90
C GLY A 864 34.54 -4.72 8.16
N SER A 865 33.35 -4.64 8.78
CA SER A 865 32.56 -5.83 9.08
C SER A 865 32.04 -6.62 7.87
N PRO A 866 31.46 -6.05 6.79
CA PRO A 866 31.16 -6.81 5.57
C PRO A 866 32.42 -7.36 4.88
N VAL A 867 33.55 -6.64 4.91
CA VAL A 867 34.80 -7.08 4.27
C VAL A 867 35.44 -8.24 5.03
N THR A 868 35.57 -8.17 6.36
CA THR A 868 36.08 -9.28 7.18
C THR A 868 35.12 -10.47 7.17
N THR A 869 33.81 -10.24 7.02
CA THR A 869 32.83 -11.31 6.76
C THR A 869 33.05 -11.98 5.41
N ALA A 870 33.27 -11.19 4.35
CA ALA A 870 33.56 -11.73 3.02
C ALA A 870 34.87 -12.52 3.00
N MET A 871 35.88 -12.09 3.77
CA MET A 871 37.12 -12.85 3.99
C MET A 871 36.86 -14.16 4.75
N ALA A 872 36.17 -14.11 5.90
CA ALA A 872 35.83 -15.32 6.66
C ALA A 872 34.93 -16.30 5.88
N PHE A 873 34.05 -15.79 5.01
CA PHE A 873 33.25 -16.56 4.06
C PHE A 873 34.13 -17.20 2.97
N ALA A 874 35.10 -16.46 2.42
CA ALA A 874 36.05 -16.99 1.44
C ALA A 874 36.97 -18.06 2.05
N ASP A 875 37.47 -17.87 3.27
CA ASP A 875 38.28 -18.85 3.99
C ASP A 875 37.48 -20.12 4.34
N SER A 876 36.22 -19.96 4.77
CA SER A 876 35.32 -21.10 5.00
C SER A 876 35.00 -21.85 3.70
N THR A 877 34.75 -21.12 2.61
CA THR A 877 34.43 -21.68 1.29
C THR A 877 35.63 -22.37 0.63
N THR A 878 36.83 -21.80 0.75
CA THR A 878 38.06 -22.41 0.25
C THR A 878 38.45 -23.64 1.06
N THR A 879 38.28 -23.62 2.39
CA THR A 879 38.44 -24.81 3.25
C THR A 879 37.47 -25.92 2.82
N PHE A 880 36.18 -25.60 2.63
CA PHE A 880 35.17 -26.54 2.14
C PHE A 880 35.57 -27.15 0.78
N ILE A 881 35.94 -26.32 -0.20
CA ILE A 881 36.31 -26.77 -1.54
C ILE A 881 37.60 -27.60 -1.52
N HIS A 882 38.60 -27.19 -0.73
CA HIS A 882 39.87 -27.91 -0.60
C HIS A 882 39.66 -29.31 -0.03
N ASP A 883 38.92 -29.45 1.06
CA ASP A 883 38.64 -30.75 1.66
C ASP A 883 37.75 -31.62 0.78
N LEU A 884 36.79 -31.03 0.06
CA LEU A 884 35.97 -31.75 -0.92
C LEU A 884 36.81 -32.25 -2.10
N GLN A 885 37.76 -31.45 -2.60
CA GLN A 885 38.70 -31.84 -3.67
C GLN A 885 39.74 -32.86 -3.19
N ALA A 886 40.13 -32.84 -1.92
CA ALA A 886 40.95 -33.86 -1.26
C ALA A 886 40.17 -35.15 -0.93
N GLY A 887 38.85 -35.18 -1.14
CA GLY A 887 37.98 -36.31 -0.81
C GLY A 887 37.63 -36.46 0.68
N ASN A 888 38.02 -35.50 1.52
CA ASN A 888 37.70 -35.45 2.95
C ASN A 888 36.27 -34.92 3.17
N LEU A 889 35.28 -35.74 2.83
CA LEU A 889 33.86 -35.37 2.94
C LEU A 889 33.43 -34.98 4.37
N VAL A 890 34.13 -35.48 5.41
CA VAL A 890 33.85 -35.14 6.80
C VAL A 890 34.44 -33.78 7.17
N GLY A 891 35.65 -33.46 6.73
CA GLY A 891 36.23 -32.12 6.93
C GLY A 891 35.42 -31.03 6.22
N ALA A 892 35.02 -31.28 4.96
CA ALA A 892 34.10 -30.40 4.24
C ALA A 892 32.74 -30.24 4.96
N ALA A 893 32.15 -31.33 5.48
CA ALA A 893 30.91 -31.25 6.26
C ALA A 893 31.07 -30.41 7.55
N THR A 894 32.18 -30.57 8.27
CA THR A 894 32.48 -29.78 9.48
C THR A 894 32.70 -28.31 9.14
N ALA A 895 33.47 -27.99 8.09
CA ALA A 895 33.67 -26.62 7.63
C ALA A 895 32.36 -25.93 7.25
N LEU A 896 31.40 -26.67 6.68
CA LEU A 896 30.06 -26.14 6.36
C LEU A 896 29.16 -25.94 7.60
N ILE A 897 29.36 -26.73 8.66
CA ILE A 897 28.66 -26.60 9.95
C ILE A 897 29.21 -25.43 10.77
N ASP A 898 30.53 -25.21 10.76
CA ASP A 898 31.20 -24.14 11.51
C ASP A 898 31.22 -22.79 10.76
N ALA A 899 31.03 -22.80 9.43
CA ALA A 899 30.99 -21.59 8.60
C ALA A 899 30.09 -20.47 9.16
N PRO A 900 28.84 -20.70 9.61
CA PRO A 900 28.00 -19.64 10.18
C PRO A 900 28.64 -18.96 11.39
N ALA A 901 29.32 -19.72 12.25
CA ALA A 901 30.00 -19.18 13.42
C ALA A 901 31.26 -18.39 13.03
N ASN A 902 32.03 -18.87 12.06
CA ASN A 902 33.20 -18.17 11.52
C ASN A 902 32.81 -16.86 10.80
N ILE A 903 31.72 -16.89 10.02
CA ILE A 903 31.15 -15.72 9.33
C ILE A 903 30.68 -14.67 10.34
N VAL A 904 29.97 -15.07 11.39
CA VAL A 904 29.52 -14.18 12.47
C VAL A 904 30.69 -13.62 13.29
N ASN A 905 31.72 -14.43 13.59
CA ASN A 905 32.93 -13.97 14.27
C ASN A 905 33.78 -13.04 13.39
N GLY A 906 33.82 -13.26 12.07
CA GLY A 906 34.42 -12.34 11.11
C GLY A 906 33.71 -10.98 11.08
N PHE A 907 32.37 -11.00 11.01
CA PHE A 907 31.52 -9.80 11.07
C PHE A 907 31.74 -8.99 12.35
N LEU A 908 31.90 -9.66 13.49
CA LEU A 908 31.93 -9.00 14.79
C LEU A 908 33.36 -8.68 15.26
N ASN A 909 34.34 -9.57 15.09
CA ASN A 909 35.67 -9.46 15.71
C ASN A 909 36.86 -9.67 14.74
N GLY A 910 36.62 -9.77 13.42
CA GLY A 910 37.69 -10.03 12.43
C GLY A 910 38.64 -8.86 12.21
N GLU A 911 39.82 -9.09 11.62
CA GLU A 911 40.82 -8.05 11.30
C GLU A 911 41.41 -8.21 9.89
N GLY A 912 41.77 -7.10 9.23
CA GLY A 912 42.46 -7.07 7.94
C GLY A 912 43.23 -5.76 7.68
N THR A 913 43.81 -5.61 6.49
CA THR A 913 44.50 -4.39 6.01
C THR A 913 44.26 -4.11 4.53
N ILE A 914 44.35 -2.83 4.13
CA ILE A 914 44.23 -2.36 2.74
C ILE A 914 45.46 -1.50 2.38
N PRO A 915 46.25 -1.86 1.35
CA PRO A 915 47.41 -1.07 0.89
C PRO A 915 46.99 0.06 -0.05
N LEU A 916 47.58 1.25 0.12
CA LEU A 916 47.30 2.46 -0.66
C LEU A 916 48.59 3.15 -1.12
N ALA A 917 48.86 3.15 -2.43
CA ALA A 917 49.98 3.86 -3.03
C ALA A 917 49.68 5.37 -3.17
N LEU A 918 50.60 6.23 -2.73
CA LEU A 918 50.48 7.69 -2.79
C LEU A 918 51.01 8.27 -4.12
N PRO A 919 50.39 9.34 -4.66
CA PRO A 919 50.89 9.99 -5.87
C PRO A 919 52.27 10.62 -5.66
N THR A 920 53.20 10.37 -6.58
CA THR A 920 54.58 10.89 -6.52
C THR A 920 54.64 12.42 -6.60
N SER A 921 53.59 13.09 -7.06
CA SER A 921 53.46 14.55 -7.05
C SER A 921 53.35 15.14 -5.63
N THR A 922 52.87 14.37 -4.65
CA THR A 922 52.67 14.83 -3.25
C THR A 922 53.89 14.58 -2.37
N THR A 923 54.83 13.76 -2.83
CA THR A 923 56.03 13.29 -2.10
C THR A 923 57.34 13.79 -2.74
N GLY A 924 57.27 14.81 -3.60
CA GLY A 924 58.46 15.39 -4.27
C GLY A 924 59.10 14.50 -5.34
N GLY A 925 58.39 13.48 -5.82
CA GLY A 925 58.83 12.56 -6.88
C GLY A 925 59.13 11.12 -6.43
N ILE A 926 58.96 10.80 -5.15
CA ILE A 926 59.35 9.50 -4.55
C ILE A 926 58.10 8.61 -4.31
N PRO A 927 58.04 7.37 -4.82
CA PRO A 927 56.97 6.42 -4.48
C PRO A 927 56.87 6.13 -2.98
N VAL A 928 55.63 6.12 -2.46
CA VAL A 928 55.31 5.78 -1.07
C VAL A 928 54.01 4.99 -1.04
N THR A 929 53.93 3.93 -0.23
CA THR A 929 52.72 3.12 -0.01
C THR A 929 52.39 3.10 1.47
N VAL A 930 51.11 3.17 1.83
CA VAL A 930 50.60 3.21 3.21
C VAL A 930 49.62 2.06 3.42
N ASP A 931 49.75 1.33 4.52
CA ASP A 931 48.88 0.21 4.87
C ASP A 931 47.88 0.61 5.95
N ILE A 932 46.59 0.40 5.68
CA ILE A 932 45.47 0.87 6.51
C ILE A 932 44.77 -0.34 7.17
N PRO A 933 44.70 -0.44 8.51
CA PRO A 933 43.98 -1.52 9.19
C PRO A 933 42.45 -1.32 9.17
N VAL A 934 41.72 -2.45 9.14
CA VAL A 934 40.25 -2.53 9.23
C VAL A 934 39.83 -3.73 10.10
N GLY A 935 38.59 -3.77 10.60
CA GLY A 935 38.09 -4.92 11.36
C GLY A 935 36.57 -5.02 11.50
N GLY A 936 36.11 -6.04 12.23
CA GLY A 936 34.70 -6.32 12.52
C GLY A 936 34.03 -5.27 13.42
N ILE A 937 32.73 -5.41 13.68
CA ILE A 937 31.92 -4.41 14.43
C ILE A 937 32.50 -4.03 15.80
N LEU A 938 33.24 -4.93 16.43
CA LEU A 938 33.87 -4.78 17.74
C LEU A 938 35.42 -4.72 17.65
N SER A 939 36.05 -4.72 16.47
CA SER A 939 37.53 -4.77 16.40
C SER A 939 38.24 -3.55 17.06
N PRO A 940 39.40 -3.71 17.72
CA PRO A 940 40.21 -2.60 18.23
C PRO A 940 40.82 -1.72 17.12
N LEU A 941 41.07 -0.44 17.42
CA LEU A 941 41.79 0.48 16.52
C LEU A 941 43.30 0.24 16.59
N ARG A 942 43.96 0.26 15.43
CA ARG A 942 45.40 0.05 15.26
C ARG A 942 46.04 1.22 14.48
N PRO A 943 47.31 1.60 14.76
CA PRO A 943 47.99 2.73 14.11
C PRO A 943 48.45 2.40 12.67
N LEU A 944 48.75 3.42 11.86
CA LEU A 944 49.13 3.28 10.45
C LEU A 944 50.65 3.21 10.22
N THR A 945 51.03 2.54 9.14
CA THR A 945 52.41 2.32 8.70
C THR A 945 52.61 2.63 7.22
N ALA A 946 53.77 3.14 6.83
CA ALA A 946 54.11 3.45 5.44
C ALA A 946 55.50 2.97 5.03
N THR A 947 55.66 2.72 3.73
CA THR A 947 56.89 2.30 3.05
C THR A 947 57.24 3.31 1.96
N ILE A 948 58.46 3.85 2.00
CA ILE A 948 59.01 4.85 1.07
C ILE A 948 60.07 4.17 0.21
N ASP A 949 60.08 4.37 -1.11
CA ASP A 949 61.07 3.76 -2.03
C ASP A 949 61.82 4.82 -2.87
N ALA A 950 63.03 5.20 -2.45
CA ALA A 950 63.75 6.34 -3.01
C ALA A 950 64.92 5.95 -3.92
N LYS A 951 65.06 6.65 -5.05
CA LYS A 951 66.14 6.43 -6.03
C LYS A 951 67.54 6.57 -5.38
N PRO A 952 68.55 5.77 -5.79
CA PRO A 952 69.87 5.79 -5.18
C PRO A 952 70.50 7.20 -5.10
N PRO A 953 71.21 7.52 -4.00
CA PRO A 953 71.76 6.58 -3.02
C PRO A 953 70.84 6.19 -1.83
N ILE A 954 69.55 6.58 -1.81
CA ILE A 954 68.75 6.54 -0.57
C ILE A 954 68.10 5.16 -0.29
N GLY A 955 67.38 4.56 -1.23
CA GLY A 955 66.77 3.23 -1.05
C GLY A 955 65.43 3.22 -0.30
N THR A 956 65.00 2.03 0.12
CA THR A 956 63.64 1.74 0.64
C THR A 956 63.60 1.71 2.18
N HIS A 957 62.64 2.41 2.81
CA HIS A 957 62.49 2.48 4.27
C HIS A 957 61.03 2.51 4.74
N THR A 958 60.75 1.88 5.89
CA THR A 958 59.44 1.90 6.56
C THR A 958 59.38 2.86 7.75
N LEU A 959 58.22 3.46 7.98
CA LEU A 959 57.96 4.44 9.05
C LEU A 959 56.56 4.26 9.64
N THR A 960 56.45 4.26 10.97
CA THR A 960 55.18 4.30 11.70
C THR A 960 54.69 5.75 11.82
N LEU A 961 53.39 5.97 11.59
CA LEU A 961 52.81 7.31 11.48
C LEU A 961 51.99 7.66 12.73
N GLY A 962 52.20 8.85 13.29
CA GLY A 962 51.38 9.36 14.39
C GLY A 962 50.04 9.91 13.89
N GLY A 963 48.91 9.51 14.49
CA GLY A 963 47.61 10.06 14.13
C GLY A 963 46.43 9.15 14.45
N THR A 964 45.35 9.29 13.68
CA THR A 964 44.10 8.53 13.82
C THR A 964 44.32 7.03 13.59
N PRO A 965 43.99 6.15 14.54
CA PRO A 965 44.01 4.70 14.32
C PRO A 965 42.66 4.18 13.75
N ALA A 966 42.64 2.98 13.13
CA ALA A 966 41.49 2.41 12.40
C ALA A 966 41.16 0.94 12.80
N GLY A 967 39.88 0.51 12.75
CA GLY A 967 39.39 -0.74 13.38
C GLY A 967 37.89 -1.05 13.18
N GLY A 968 37.04 -0.97 14.22
CA GLY A 968 35.69 -1.58 14.27
C GLY A 968 34.55 -0.74 14.86
N ILE A 969 33.32 -0.83 14.31
CA ILE A 969 32.29 0.23 14.39
C ILE A 969 31.60 0.53 15.75
N VAL A 970 31.77 -0.23 16.84
CA VAL A 970 31.12 0.11 18.12
C VAL A 970 31.99 1.01 19.03
N PRO A 971 32.91 0.55 19.91
CA PRO A 971 33.21 1.34 21.11
C PRO A 971 34.13 2.59 21.03
N ALA A 972 34.33 3.26 19.89
CA ALA A 972 34.64 4.71 19.91
C ALA A 972 33.43 5.61 19.73
N LEU A 973 32.28 5.08 19.31
CA LEU A 973 31.02 5.76 19.62
C LEU A 973 30.84 5.82 21.17
N LEU A 974 31.67 5.05 21.90
CA LEU A 974 31.80 5.00 23.36
C LEU A 974 33.13 5.57 23.93
N SER A 975 34.22 5.67 23.16
CA SER A 975 35.54 6.15 23.59
C SER A 975 36.10 7.33 22.76
N TYR A 976 36.67 7.11 21.57
CA TYR A 976 37.36 8.17 20.79
C TYR A 976 36.42 9.27 20.24
N ALA A 977 35.15 9.00 19.88
CA ALA A 977 34.17 10.06 19.63
C ALA A 977 33.79 10.82 20.92
N PRO A 978 33.42 10.18 22.05
CA PRO A 978 33.24 10.86 23.34
C PRO A 978 34.48 11.60 23.87
N GLU A 979 35.72 11.16 23.61
CA GLU A 979 36.93 11.89 23.99
C GLU A 979 37.14 13.13 23.11
N GLN A 980 37.01 12.98 21.79
CA GLN A 980 37.14 14.09 20.84
C GLN A 980 36.02 15.13 21.07
N LEU A 981 34.84 14.66 21.44
CA LEU A 981 33.73 15.46 21.94
C LEU A 981 34.06 16.13 23.28
N ALA A 982 34.56 15.40 24.28
CA ALA A 982 34.87 15.96 25.59
C ALA A 982 35.96 17.03 25.51
N LYS A 983 36.96 16.85 24.64
CA LYS A 983 37.96 17.88 24.28
C LYS A 983 37.37 19.08 23.55
N ALA A 984 36.18 18.96 22.95
CA ALA A 984 35.46 20.04 22.28
C ALA A 984 34.37 20.71 23.15
N ILE A 985 33.98 20.08 24.26
CA ILE A 985 33.06 20.64 25.27
C ILE A 985 33.84 21.25 26.45
N GLY A 986 35.02 20.73 26.76
CA GLY A 986 35.83 21.12 27.93
C GLY A 986 36.92 22.17 27.67
N ALA A 987 36.76 23.01 26.65
CA ALA A 987 37.71 24.04 26.22
C ALA A 987 37.04 25.41 26.08
#